data_AF-A0A9W5XN10-F1
#
_entry.id   AF-A0A9W5XN10-F1
#
_cell.length_a   1.000
_cell.length_b   1.000
_cell.length_c   1.000
_cell.angle_alpha   90.00
_cell.angle_beta   90.00
_cell.angle_gamma   90.00
#
_symmetry.space_group_name_H-M   'P 1'
#
loop_
_entity.id
_entity.type
_entity.pdbx_description
1 polymer ?
#
loop_
_entity_poly.entity_id
_entity_poly.type
_entity_poly.pdbx_seq_one_letter_code
_entity_poly.pdbx_strand_id
1 'polypeptide(L)'
;MRHREARMGGRILELRVHGVSNTPPAETLGLTAEPGGESPQPRLVAGGPVTGFYRSAAAAPLDPIVVEAYSWGQLTSGARTARDVERALWTLLLPFTLANVALHARPGIPADPTTERLASRSGMTAWLIRLFCLSLTGTPVLAMTGVGVDLIGWQCVDEGCLSRIPGPWEFLAGSWWQQGGRALAVGLTVPLAMIGVLGLVTWRTYQYEAVMPADPTTNPAGRRTPPPADVDVAVGQPAQEPPPVPEPPPGPPTNPLQDPTFWWGEGQLRRAAVLHLCTGTVVAAAVPLGTVTVLDPPHGARAVLTWTAVAAFIAVLTVTLVAIGRPFLTRRDGATPLGRWSIAVILLTGLGLAGTFAVLLLPDGTAGSALAELRPTAGCDLDPTQPGCRTDRSLPGFDRVIAWLGTGQLLLLIAIGATARSGRRGGATTAAIALLIALGAAWCHGWLPAAPPAPVKLWQFALPLLTLATVGLLLPRIRPTTVKQPLEPHTDLAWRGRAPAVIAGFGWLLSLAYSAGVLYWVANRLNGGDTSAGRSVVVTPAPVAWAGLTFAAALLILALVAVRAVVLFRRLRRREYARLSARGGRLSAHDLRRARDVSTHQALHRLVGEHALRLIGWYAGAMAVVAVLSCVAVLSAARPQNVTTGGTTVVIKAVGDVGDALLGLLPVAVAAVGLLVYRKNAIRRSVGVVWDVGTFWPRAAHPLAPPSYAERAVPELLTRTAGLIALAEHDPRRVDGIILSGHSQGTVICTAVILQMPNRWRRRIWFFSYGCQLTRLYGRIFPAYFGSDRLPVLAEALTRPGGGTRWTNFWRDTDPLGWPVTAGERDIAVTDPEALHPSDGEVADPPIRSHSGYPEAAEFQRERSRVAWLLRRAVPSPRRGLG
;
A
#
# COMPACT_ATOMS: atom_id res chain seq x y z
N MET A 1 37.40 -33.76 -45.17
CA MET A 1 36.78 -33.65 -43.83
C MET A 1 36.36 -32.20 -43.62
N ARG A 2 35.06 -31.89 -43.73
CA ARG A 2 34.50 -30.56 -43.45
C ARG A 2 33.82 -30.64 -42.09
N HIS A 3 34.32 -29.90 -41.10
CA HIS A 3 33.58 -29.63 -39.87
C HIS A 3 32.29 -28.89 -40.25
N ARG A 4 31.17 -29.64 -40.32
CA ARG A 4 29.85 -29.05 -40.14
C ARG A 4 29.83 -28.58 -38.68
N GLU A 5 30.16 -27.32 -38.44
CA GLU A 5 29.67 -26.62 -37.25
C GLU A 5 28.16 -26.83 -37.24
N ALA A 6 27.69 -27.63 -36.30
CA ALA A 6 26.27 -27.77 -36.02
C ALA A 6 25.78 -26.35 -35.71
N ARG A 7 25.03 -25.74 -36.63
CA ARG A 7 24.16 -24.62 -36.28
C ARG A 7 23.27 -25.13 -35.15
N MET A 8 23.64 -24.78 -33.92
CA MET A 8 22.87 -25.05 -32.72
C MET A 8 21.43 -24.60 -33.00
N GLY A 9 20.51 -25.56 -33.06
CA GLY A 9 19.08 -25.25 -33.26
C GLY A 9 18.63 -24.24 -32.21
N GLY A 10 17.82 -23.27 -32.62
CA GLY A 10 17.61 -22.06 -31.83
C GLY A 10 17.15 -22.30 -30.39
N ARG A 11 17.83 -21.68 -29.43
CA ARG A 11 17.66 -21.90 -27.99
C ARG A 11 16.49 -21.08 -27.46
N ILE A 12 15.50 -21.74 -26.87
CA ILE A 12 14.34 -21.08 -26.25
C ILE A 12 14.53 -21.03 -24.73
N LEU A 13 14.21 -19.89 -24.12
CA LEU A 13 14.20 -19.72 -22.67
C LEU A 13 12.76 -19.61 -22.16
N GLU A 14 12.38 -20.46 -21.22
CA GLU A 14 11.22 -20.24 -20.37
C GLU A 14 11.67 -19.49 -19.10
N LEU A 15 11.28 -18.23 -18.95
CA LEU A 15 11.56 -17.43 -17.76
C LEU A 15 10.31 -17.39 -16.87
N ARG A 16 10.36 -18.10 -15.75
CA ARG A 16 9.27 -18.19 -14.77
C ARG A 16 9.40 -17.11 -13.70
N VAL A 17 8.33 -16.37 -13.49
CA VAL A 17 8.19 -15.34 -12.46
C VAL A 17 7.10 -15.79 -11.49
N HIS A 18 7.51 -16.07 -10.26
CA HIS A 18 6.60 -16.57 -9.22
C HIS A 18 5.63 -15.48 -8.71
N GLY A 19 4.60 -15.94 -8.01
CA GLY A 19 3.59 -15.10 -7.35
C GLY A 19 4.00 -14.63 -5.96
N VAL A 20 3.02 -14.37 -5.10
CA VAL A 20 3.24 -13.96 -3.70
C VAL A 20 3.81 -15.10 -2.83
N SER A 21 4.23 -14.80 -1.61
CA SER A 21 4.72 -15.72 -0.55
C SER A 21 6.18 -16.20 -0.66
N ASN A 22 7.00 -15.54 -1.48
CA ASN A 22 8.42 -15.90 -1.65
C ASN A 22 8.63 -17.38 -1.98
N THR A 23 7.96 -17.86 -3.04
CA THR A 23 8.16 -19.21 -3.56
C THR A 23 9.65 -19.42 -3.85
N PRO A 24 10.30 -20.43 -3.24
CA PRO A 24 11.71 -20.70 -3.47
C PRO A 24 12.00 -20.95 -4.95
N PRO A 25 13.22 -20.64 -5.43
CA PRO A 25 13.59 -20.91 -6.82
C PRO A 25 13.43 -22.39 -7.21
N ALA A 26 13.75 -23.31 -6.29
CA ALA A 26 13.59 -24.76 -6.52
C ALA A 26 12.15 -25.15 -6.83
N GLU A 27 11.19 -24.66 -6.05
CA GLU A 27 9.75 -24.90 -6.27
C GLU A 27 9.26 -24.25 -7.56
N THR A 28 9.73 -23.03 -7.88
CA THR A 28 9.40 -22.34 -9.15
C THR A 28 9.91 -23.10 -10.38
N LEU A 29 11.07 -23.76 -10.24
CA LEU A 29 11.66 -24.62 -11.26
C LEU A 29 10.99 -26.00 -11.34
N GLY A 30 10.20 -26.39 -10.32
CA GLY A 30 9.61 -27.73 -10.21
C GLY A 30 10.62 -28.80 -9.77
N LEU A 31 11.65 -28.43 -9.02
CA LEU A 31 12.63 -29.36 -8.47
C LEU A 31 12.03 -30.06 -7.24
N THR A 32 11.58 -31.29 -7.40
CA THR A 32 11.11 -32.15 -6.32
C THR A 32 12.27 -32.91 -5.69
N ALA A 33 12.28 -33.04 -4.36
CA ALA A 33 13.19 -33.94 -3.68
C ALA A 33 12.79 -35.40 -3.96
N GLU A 34 13.77 -36.25 -4.20
CA GLU A 34 13.57 -37.70 -4.15
C GLU A 34 13.16 -38.10 -2.72
N PRO A 35 12.30 -39.11 -2.52
CA PRO A 35 11.92 -39.58 -1.19
C PRO A 35 13.17 -39.98 -0.38
N GLY A 36 13.45 -39.27 0.72
CA GLY A 36 14.63 -39.51 1.58
C GLY A 36 15.92 -38.81 1.14
N GLY A 37 15.92 -38.06 0.04
CA GLY A 37 17.06 -37.28 -0.45
C GLY A 37 16.99 -35.79 -0.13
N GLU A 38 18.13 -35.09 -0.24
CA GLU A 38 18.15 -33.62 -0.20
C GLU A 38 17.49 -33.02 -1.45
N SER A 39 16.79 -31.89 -1.29
CA SER A 39 16.20 -31.19 -2.43
C SER A 39 17.29 -30.67 -3.37
N PRO A 40 17.16 -30.84 -4.71
CA PRO A 40 18.14 -30.34 -5.65
C PRO A 40 18.33 -28.83 -5.50
N GLN A 41 19.56 -28.39 -5.23
CA GLN A 41 19.86 -26.97 -5.04
C GLN A 41 19.90 -26.25 -6.41
N PRO A 42 19.11 -25.19 -6.60
CA PRO A 42 19.12 -24.42 -7.84
C PRO A 42 20.40 -23.57 -7.92
N ARG A 43 20.97 -23.43 -9.13
CA ARG A 43 22.17 -22.64 -9.38
C ARG A 43 21.81 -21.20 -9.74
N LEU A 44 22.39 -20.22 -9.04
CA LEU A 44 22.30 -18.80 -9.40
C LEU A 44 23.06 -18.55 -10.71
N VAL A 45 22.40 -17.94 -11.71
CA VAL A 45 22.98 -17.64 -13.03
C VAL A 45 23.15 -16.15 -13.31
N ALA A 46 22.37 -15.29 -12.66
CA ALA A 46 22.51 -13.84 -12.74
C ALA A 46 21.82 -13.18 -11.54
N GLY A 47 22.23 -11.95 -11.19
CA GLY A 47 21.72 -11.23 -10.02
C GLY A 47 22.53 -11.52 -8.76
N GLY A 48 21.90 -11.37 -7.59
CA GLY A 48 22.53 -11.52 -6.28
C GLY A 48 21.67 -12.33 -5.30
N PRO A 49 22.05 -12.33 -4.00
CA PRO A 49 21.37 -13.14 -2.99
C PRO A 49 19.96 -12.64 -2.60
N VAL A 50 19.63 -11.39 -2.96
CA VAL A 50 18.31 -10.77 -2.67
C VAL A 50 17.35 -10.87 -3.85
N THR A 51 17.84 -10.74 -5.07
CA THR A 51 17.06 -10.94 -6.29
C THR A 51 17.95 -11.66 -7.30
N GLY A 52 17.45 -12.73 -7.90
CA GLY A 52 18.31 -13.60 -8.70
C GLY A 52 17.56 -14.45 -9.71
N PHE A 53 18.28 -14.81 -10.76
CA PHE A 53 17.87 -15.76 -11.78
C PHE A 53 18.52 -17.10 -11.48
N TYR A 54 17.71 -18.15 -11.44
CA TYR A 54 18.14 -19.49 -11.04
C TYR A 54 17.81 -20.51 -12.13
N ARG A 55 18.64 -21.54 -12.26
CA ARG A 55 18.40 -22.71 -13.12
C ARG A 55 18.55 -24.00 -12.32
N SER A 56 18.01 -25.10 -12.84
CA SER A 56 18.34 -26.44 -12.33
C SER A 56 19.85 -26.68 -12.46
N ALA A 57 20.45 -27.30 -11.45
CA ALA A 57 21.85 -27.74 -11.52
C ALA A 57 22.08 -28.83 -12.59
N ALA A 58 21.03 -29.60 -12.90
CA ALA A 58 21.05 -30.66 -13.91
C ALA A 58 20.74 -30.16 -15.33
N ALA A 59 20.49 -28.86 -15.54
CA ALA A 59 20.16 -28.33 -16.86
C ALA A 59 21.35 -28.47 -17.83
N ALA A 60 21.14 -29.16 -18.95
CA ALA A 60 22.19 -29.41 -19.93
C ALA A 60 22.37 -28.18 -20.85
N PRO A 61 23.61 -27.89 -21.31
CA PRO A 61 23.84 -26.81 -22.28
C PRO A 61 23.05 -26.97 -23.60
N LEU A 62 22.76 -28.22 -23.97
CA LEU A 62 22.07 -28.62 -25.19
C LEU A 62 20.54 -28.69 -25.05
N ASP A 63 19.98 -28.38 -23.87
CA ASP A 63 18.54 -28.47 -23.66
C ASP A 63 17.79 -27.54 -24.64
N PRO A 64 16.80 -28.07 -25.39
CA PRO A 64 16.08 -27.31 -26.40
C PRO A 64 15.28 -26.16 -25.78
N ILE A 65 14.82 -26.32 -24.53
CA ILE A 65 14.14 -25.29 -23.73
C ILE A 65 14.87 -25.18 -22.40
N VAL A 66 15.50 -24.04 -22.16
CA VAL A 66 16.10 -23.71 -20.86
C VAL A 66 15.02 -23.13 -19.97
N VAL A 67 14.95 -23.56 -18.70
CA VAL A 67 14.04 -22.98 -17.72
C VAL A 67 14.84 -22.15 -16.72
N GLU A 68 14.51 -20.87 -16.59
CA GLU A 68 14.99 -19.98 -15.53
C GLU A 68 13.85 -19.59 -14.60
N ALA A 69 14.11 -19.52 -13.30
CA ALA A 69 13.22 -18.92 -12.32
C ALA A 69 13.81 -17.59 -11.84
N TYR A 70 13.02 -16.52 -11.91
CA TYR A 70 13.34 -15.26 -11.26
C TYR A 70 12.75 -15.24 -9.86
N SER A 71 13.60 -15.03 -8.86
CA SER A 71 13.20 -14.94 -7.45
C SER A 71 13.39 -13.52 -6.92
N TRP A 72 12.30 -12.97 -6.39
CA TRP A 72 12.25 -11.63 -5.81
C TRP A 72 11.72 -11.61 -4.37
N GLY A 73 11.17 -12.72 -3.87
CA GLY A 73 10.45 -12.72 -2.59
C GLY A 73 11.32 -12.48 -1.35
N GLN A 74 12.65 -12.49 -1.49
CA GLN A 74 13.57 -12.03 -0.46
C GLN A 74 13.45 -10.52 -0.20
N LEU A 75 12.83 -9.74 -1.11
CA LEU A 75 12.52 -8.31 -0.92
C LEU A 75 11.39 -8.08 0.10
N THR A 76 10.44 -9.00 0.21
CA THR A 76 9.21 -8.81 1.02
C THR A 76 9.09 -9.78 2.21
N SER A 77 9.46 -11.06 2.07
CA SER A 77 9.13 -12.08 3.08
C SER A 77 10.19 -13.17 3.34
N GLY A 78 11.38 -13.08 2.74
CA GLY A 78 12.28 -14.24 2.62
C GLY A 78 13.50 -14.44 3.53
N ALA A 79 14.06 -13.42 4.20
CA ALA A 79 15.41 -13.53 4.77
C ALA A 79 15.39 -13.60 6.31
N ARG A 80 15.67 -14.78 6.91
CA ARG A 80 15.99 -14.92 8.35
C ARG A 80 17.25 -14.12 8.69
N THR A 81 17.11 -12.82 8.88
CA THR A 81 18.18 -11.88 9.19
C THR A 81 17.63 -10.82 10.15
N ALA A 82 18.48 -9.99 10.75
CA ALA A 82 18.08 -8.84 11.56
C ALA A 82 17.05 -7.91 10.85
N ARG A 83 16.94 -7.98 9.51
CA ARG A 83 15.93 -7.28 8.70
C ARG A 83 14.49 -7.79 8.89
N ASP A 84 14.27 -8.94 9.53
CA ASP A 84 12.91 -9.42 9.83
C ASP A 84 12.22 -8.59 10.93
N VAL A 85 12.99 -8.03 11.88
CA VAL A 85 12.46 -7.09 12.88
C VAL A 85 12.08 -5.76 12.23
N GLU A 86 12.89 -5.27 11.30
CA GLU A 86 12.60 -4.09 10.48
C GLU A 86 11.31 -4.28 9.64
N ARG A 87 11.10 -5.48 9.09
CA ARG A 87 9.89 -5.82 8.33
C ARG A 87 8.67 -6.07 9.20
N ALA A 88 8.82 -6.62 10.40
CA ALA A 88 7.73 -6.71 11.37
C ALA A 88 7.19 -5.30 11.72
N LEU A 89 8.08 -4.32 11.84
CA LEU A 89 7.73 -2.90 12.03
C LEU A 89 7.02 -2.27 10.82
N TRP A 90 7.15 -2.83 9.61
CA TRP A 90 6.36 -2.35 8.46
C TRP A 90 4.85 -2.48 8.67
N THR A 91 4.41 -3.37 9.55
CA THR A 91 2.99 -3.45 9.96
C THR A 91 2.46 -2.10 10.46
N LEU A 92 3.30 -1.31 11.14
CA LEU A 92 2.95 0.05 11.57
C LEU A 92 2.82 1.03 10.39
N LEU A 93 3.43 0.73 9.24
CA LEU A 93 3.38 1.51 8.00
C LEU A 93 2.27 1.04 7.04
N LEU A 94 1.48 0.02 7.40
CA LEU A 94 0.36 -0.45 6.59
C LEU A 94 -0.67 0.65 6.26
N PRO A 95 -1.02 1.58 7.18
CA PRO A 95 -1.89 2.72 6.86
C PRO A 95 -1.40 3.54 5.68
N PHE A 96 -0.10 3.84 5.66
CA PHE A 96 0.56 4.62 4.61
C PHE A 96 0.64 3.85 3.29
N THR A 97 0.84 2.54 3.37
CA THR A 97 0.82 1.64 2.20
C THR A 97 -0.54 1.68 1.53
N LEU A 98 -1.63 1.50 2.29
CA LEU A 98 -2.98 1.53 1.77
C LEU A 98 -3.33 2.89 1.16
N ALA A 99 -2.95 3.99 1.83
CA ALA A 99 -3.13 5.33 1.30
C ALA A 99 -2.36 5.54 -0.02
N ASN A 100 -1.15 4.98 -0.15
CA ASN A 100 -0.39 5.00 -1.41
C ASN A 100 -1.08 4.20 -2.52
N VAL A 101 -1.52 2.97 -2.21
CA VAL A 101 -2.23 2.08 -3.15
C VAL A 101 -3.52 2.73 -3.66
N ALA A 102 -4.23 3.50 -2.83
CA ALA A 102 -5.44 4.21 -3.22
C ALA A 102 -5.24 5.14 -4.43
N LEU A 103 -4.05 5.74 -4.59
CA LEU A 103 -3.72 6.56 -5.76
C LEU A 103 -3.71 5.75 -7.07
N HIS A 104 -3.28 4.49 -6.99
CA HIS A 104 -3.24 3.58 -8.14
C HIS A 104 -4.61 2.95 -8.42
N ALA A 105 -5.49 2.86 -7.43
CA ALA A 105 -6.85 2.32 -7.59
C ALA A 105 -7.83 3.27 -8.32
N ARG A 106 -7.35 4.39 -8.86
CA ARG A 106 -8.19 5.38 -9.54
C ARG A 106 -8.81 4.78 -10.81
N PRO A 107 -10.11 5.05 -11.09
CA PRO A 107 -10.79 4.49 -12.25
C PRO A 107 -10.21 4.86 -13.62
N GLY A 108 -9.40 5.90 -13.71
CA GLY A 108 -8.73 6.30 -14.94
C GLY A 108 -7.51 7.13 -14.60
N ILE A 109 -6.40 6.83 -15.26
CA ILE A 109 -5.12 7.54 -15.16
C ILE A 109 -4.68 7.77 -16.61
N PRO A 110 -4.35 9.01 -17.01
CA PRO A 110 -3.81 9.26 -18.34
C PRO A 110 -2.55 8.42 -18.56
N ALA A 111 -2.39 7.88 -19.76
CA ALA A 111 -1.23 7.07 -20.10
C ALA A 111 0.05 7.92 -20.18
N ASP A 112 -0.06 9.16 -20.67
CA ASP A 112 0.98 10.18 -20.54
C ASP A 112 0.74 11.01 -19.26
N PRO A 113 1.63 10.93 -18.25
CA PRO A 113 1.48 11.67 -17.00
C PRO A 113 1.49 13.19 -17.17
N THR A 114 2.08 13.72 -18.26
CA THR A 114 2.11 15.17 -18.52
C THR A 114 0.75 15.74 -18.88
N THR A 115 -0.17 14.88 -19.34
CA THR A 115 -1.53 15.27 -19.71
C THR A 115 -2.48 15.31 -18.50
N GLU A 116 -2.04 14.84 -17.33
CA GLU A 116 -2.85 14.86 -16.12
C GLU A 116 -3.04 16.28 -15.57
N ARG A 117 -4.17 16.89 -15.90
CA ARG A 117 -4.56 18.21 -15.38
C ARG A 117 -5.30 18.08 -14.05
N LEU A 118 -5.05 18.97 -13.09
CA LEU A 118 -5.83 19.09 -11.84
C LEU A 118 -7.34 19.20 -12.12
N ALA A 119 -7.68 19.90 -13.20
CA ALA A 119 -9.02 20.06 -13.72
C ALA A 119 -9.72 18.73 -14.09
N SER A 120 -8.97 17.68 -14.45
CA SER A 120 -9.55 16.40 -14.85
C SER A 120 -10.08 15.63 -13.64
N ARG A 121 -11.00 14.69 -13.86
CA ARG A 121 -11.47 13.76 -12.81
C ARG A 121 -10.30 13.02 -12.15
N SER A 122 -9.34 12.54 -12.95
CA SER A 122 -8.19 11.80 -12.45
C SER A 122 -7.28 12.68 -11.60
N GLY A 123 -6.90 13.86 -12.12
CA GLY A 123 -6.02 14.81 -11.43
C GLY A 123 -6.62 15.35 -10.13
N MET A 124 -7.91 15.70 -10.12
CA MET A 124 -8.62 16.10 -8.88
C MET A 124 -8.63 14.96 -7.86
N THR A 125 -8.91 13.73 -8.29
CA THR A 125 -8.88 12.56 -7.40
C THR A 125 -7.47 12.32 -6.84
N ALA A 126 -6.43 12.49 -7.67
CA ALA A 126 -5.03 12.41 -7.23
C ALA A 126 -4.71 13.45 -6.14
N TRP A 127 -5.10 14.69 -6.38
CA TRP A 127 -4.87 15.79 -5.45
C TRP A 127 -5.57 15.56 -4.11
N LEU A 128 -6.84 15.13 -4.13
CA LEU A 128 -7.58 14.76 -2.91
C LEU A 128 -6.91 13.62 -2.14
N ILE A 129 -6.41 12.58 -2.85
CA ILE A 129 -5.69 11.47 -2.20
C ILE A 129 -4.37 11.93 -1.60
N ARG A 130 -3.61 12.81 -2.27
CA ARG A 130 -2.37 13.37 -1.70
C ARG A 130 -2.64 14.26 -0.50
N LEU A 131 -3.70 15.08 -0.55
CA LEU A 131 -4.14 15.86 0.60
C LEU A 131 -4.55 14.97 1.77
N PHE A 132 -5.29 13.89 1.49
CA PHE A 132 -5.61 12.86 2.48
C PHE A 132 -4.33 12.21 3.05
N CYS A 133 -3.37 11.81 2.23
CA CYS A 133 -2.09 11.24 2.67
C CYS A 133 -1.31 12.21 3.56
N LEU A 134 -1.28 13.50 3.21
CA LEU A 134 -0.66 14.54 4.02
C LEU A 134 -1.36 14.67 5.38
N SER A 135 -2.70 14.71 5.39
CA SER A 135 -3.46 14.76 6.65
C SER A 135 -3.27 13.49 7.48
N LEU A 136 -3.14 12.32 6.84
CA LEU A 136 -2.93 11.03 7.49
C LEU A 136 -1.56 10.97 8.17
N THR A 137 -0.55 11.67 7.65
CA THR A 137 0.74 11.86 8.35
C THR A 137 0.56 12.62 9.66
N GLY A 138 -0.38 13.59 9.69
CA GLY A 138 -0.72 14.33 10.90
C GLY A 138 -1.36 13.48 12.00
N THR A 139 -2.06 12.39 11.67
CA THR A 139 -2.76 11.54 12.66
C THR A 139 -1.83 10.92 13.71
N PRO A 140 -0.78 10.13 13.36
CA PRO A 140 0.15 9.61 14.34
C PRO A 140 1.00 10.71 14.99
N VAL A 141 1.26 11.82 14.27
CA VAL A 141 1.96 12.97 14.85
C VAL A 141 1.15 13.60 15.98
N LEU A 142 -0.15 13.82 15.78
CA LEU A 142 -1.03 14.29 16.84
C LEU A 142 -1.14 13.27 17.96
N ALA A 143 -1.16 11.97 17.67
CA ALA A 143 -1.15 10.94 18.73
C ALA A 143 0.09 11.06 19.62
N MET A 144 1.28 11.18 19.03
CA MET A 144 2.52 11.36 19.78
C MET A 144 2.63 12.74 20.44
N THR A 145 2.00 13.76 19.86
CA THR A 145 1.84 15.08 20.50
C THR A 145 0.93 14.96 21.72
N GLY A 146 -0.13 14.16 21.65
CA GLY A 146 -0.96 13.81 22.79
C GLY A 146 -0.17 13.10 23.89
N VAL A 147 0.68 12.13 23.52
CA VAL A 147 1.57 11.48 24.48
C VAL A 147 2.54 12.47 25.15
N GLY A 148 3.30 13.22 24.35
CA GLY A 148 4.37 14.07 24.88
C GLY A 148 3.88 15.37 25.49
N VAL A 149 3.05 16.13 24.78
CA VAL A 149 2.63 17.49 25.17
C VAL A 149 1.44 17.45 26.13
N ASP A 150 0.42 16.63 25.85
CA ASP A 150 -0.81 16.58 26.67
C ASP A 150 -0.63 15.68 27.90
N LEU A 151 -0.35 14.38 27.72
CA LEU A 151 -0.26 13.44 28.84
C LEU A 151 0.96 13.73 29.74
N ILE A 152 2.17 13.83 29.16
CA ILE A 152 3.40 13.99 29.94
C ILE A 152 3.65 15.46 30.31
N GLY A 153 3.62 16.36 29.33
CA GLY A 153 4.02 17.76 29.53
C GLY A 153 2.96 18.65 30.21
N TRP A 154 1.68 18.27 30.17
CA TRP A 154 0.57 19.08 30.69
C TRP A 154 -0.14 18.45 31.88
N GLN A 155 -0.47 17.15 31.80
CA GLN A 155 -1.27 16.48 32.84
C GLN A 155 -0.43 15.86 33.97
N CYS A 156 0.75 15.33 33.67
CA CYS A 156 1.62 14.63 34.64
C CYS A 156 2.47 15.62 35.45
N VAL A 157 1.87 16.20 36.50
CA VAL A 157 2.45 17.35 37.24
C VAL A 157 3.34 16.98 38.44
N ASP A 158 3.29 15.75 38.94
CA ASP A 158 4.01 15.29 40.13
C ASP A 158 5.01 14.15 39.87
N GLU A 159 5.91 13.92 40.83
CA GLU A 159 6.91 12.84 40.77
C GLU A 159 6.25 11.44 40.75
N GLY A 160 5.09 11.29 41.40
CA GLY A 160 4.35 10.03 41.44
C GLY A 160 3.86 9.56 40.07
N CYS A 161 3.42 10.49 39.23
CA CYS A 161 3.08 10.23 37.83
C CYS A 161 4.33 10.05 36.97
N LEU A 162 5.33 10.94 37.10
CA LEU A 162 6.51 10.98 36.22
C LEU A 162 7.45 9.77 36.42
N SER A 163 7.59 9.26 37.64
CA SER A 163 8.40 8.07 37.97
C SER A 163 7.90 6.78 37.32
N ARG A 164 6.68 6.77 36.78
CA ARG A 164 6.12 5.63 36.02
C ARG A 164 6.64 5.59 34.57
N ILE A 165 7.30 6.65 34.12
CA ILE A 165 7.93 6.74 32.80
C ILE A 165 9.37 6.24 32.92
N PRO A 166 9.82 5.30 32.05
CA PRO A 166 11.21 4.85 32.08
C PRO A 166 12.20 5.99 31.79
N GLY A 167 13.16 6.19 32.69
CA GLY A 167 14.21 7.21 32.58
C GLY A 167 14.03 8.34 33.59
N PRO A 168 14.94 9.34 33.59
CA PRO A 168 14.89 10.44 34.54
C PRO A 168 13.86 11.47 34.08
N TRP A 169 12.56 11.22 34.24
CA TRP A 169 11.48 12.15 33.88
C TRP A 169 11.03 13.02 35.05
N GLU A 170 11.41 12.66 36.27
CA GLU A 170 11.06 13.33 37.53
C GLU A 170 11.62 14.76 37.57
N PHE A 171 12.66 15.09 36.80
CA PHE A 171 13.17 16.45 36.70
C PHE A 171 12.10 17.46 36.24
N LEU A 172 11.06 17.01 35.51
CA LEU A 172 9.94 17.86 35.10
C LEU A 172 9.08 18.32 36.28
N ALA A 173 9.10 17.62 37.42
CA ALA A 173 8.44 18.06 38.65
C ALA A 173 9.14 19.27 39.30
N GLY A 174 10.39 19.58 38.89
CA GLY A 174 11.14 20.72 39.39
C GLY A 174 10.45 22.05 39.09
N SER A 175 10.56 22.99 40.04
CA SER A 175 9.89 24.31 39.99
C SER A 175 10.16 25.09 38.70
N TRP A 176 11.35 24.96 38.11
CA TRP A 176 11.69 25.62 36.84
C TRP A 176 10.89 25.08 35.65
N TRP A 177 10.63 23.77 35.59
CA TRP A 177 9.92 23.12 34.48
C TRP A 177 8.40 23.24 34.58
N GLN A 178 7.89 23.36 35.81
CA GLN A 178 6.48 23.62 36.09
C GLN A 178 6.03 25.06 35.77
N GLN A 179 6.97 25.97 35.50
CA GLN A 179 6.66 27.34 35.07
C GLN A 179 6.26 27.39 33.59
N GLY A 180 5.13 28.06 33.32
CA GLY A 180 4.71 28.42 31.97
C GLY A 180 4.58 27.28 30.97
N GLY A 181 5.19 27.44 29.79
CA GLY A 181 5.17 26.46 28.70
C GLY A 181 6.32 25.45 28.69
N ARG A 182 7.23 25.46 29.67
CA ARG A 182 8.53 24.76 29.57
C ARG A 182 8.41 23.24 29.49
N ALA A 183 7.53 22.63 30.28
CA ALA A 183 7.27 21.19 30.20
C ALA A 183 6.72 20.76 28.83
N LEU A 184 5.97 21.63 28.13
CA LEU A 184 5.48 21.38 26.78
C LEU A 184 6.61 21.34 25.75
N ALA A 185 7.70 22.10 25.97
CA ALA A 185 8.88 22.04 25.11
C ALA A 185 9.56 20.67 25.17
N VAL A 186 9.66 20.07 26.37
CA VAL A 186 10.15 18.69 26.53
C VAL A 186 9.17 17.70 25.91
N GLY A 187 7.86 17.87 26.16
CA GLY A 187 6.82 17.06 25.54
C GLY A 187 6.87 17.05 24.02
N LEU A 188 7.16 18.21 23.39
CA LEU A 188 7.28 18.36 21.94
C LEU A 188 8.43 17.53 21.35
N THR A 189 9.44 17.16 22.13
CA THR A 189 10.53 16.30 21.65
C THR A 189 10.05 14.90 21.26
N VAL A 190 8.97 14.39 21.86
CA VAL A 190 8.41 13.06 21.58
C VAL A 190 7.91 12.93 20.13
N PRO A 191 6.97 13.77 19.63
CA PRO A 191 6.56 13.72 18.23
C PRO A 191 7.70 14.08 17.27
N LEU A 192 8.62 14.98 17.64
CA LEU A 192 9.78 15.31 16.80
C LEU A 192 10.76 14.14 16.65
N ALA A 193 11.01 13.38 17.73
CA ALA A 193 11.81 12.17 17.68
C ALA A 193 11.19 11.12 16.75
N MET A 194 9.86 10.91 16.83
CA MET A 194 9.16 10.03 15.89
C MET A 194 9.33 10.50 14.44
N ILE A 195 9.17 11.81 14.16
CA ILE A 195 9.36 12.36 12.81
C ILE A 195 10.81 12.16 12.33
N GLY A 196 11.80 12.35 13.21
CA GLY A 196 13.21 12.09 12.92
C GLY A 196 13.48 10.62 12.57
N VAL A 197 12.89 9.68 13.32
CA VAL A 197 12.98 8.23 13.03
C VAL A 197 12.31 7.91 11.69
N LEU A 198 11.11 8.42 11.43
CA LEU A 198 10.42 8.25 10.16
C LEU A 198 11.24 8.82 8.99
N GLY A 199 11.86 9.98 9.17
CA GLY A 199 12.75 10.59 8.19
C GLY A 199 14.00 9.74 7.93
N LEU A 200 14.63 9.20 8.96
CA LEU A 200 15.80 8.32 8.84
C LEU A 200 15.46 7.01 8.11
N VAL A 201 14.36 6.36 8.48
CA VAL A 201 13.87 5.13 7.83
C VAL A 201 13.58 5.42 6.36
N THR A 202 12.86 6.51 6.09
CA THR A 202 12.53 6.95 4.73
C THR A 202 13.80 7.17 3.90
N TRP A 203 14.79 7.90 4.44
CA TRP A 203 16.09 8.12 3.80
C TRP A 203 16.85 6.82 3.51
N ARG A 204 16.90 5.88 4.47
CA ARG A 204 17.59 4.59 4.29
C ARG A 204 16.93 3.72 3.23
N THR A 205 15.60 3.71 3.14
CA THR A 205 14.88 2.91 2.16
C THR A 205 15.10 3.36 0.72
N TYR A 206 15.46 4.63 0.48
CA TYR A 206 15.72 5.15 -0.87
C TYR A 206 16.90 4.49 -1.58
N GLN A 207 17.97 4.18 -0.83
CA GLN A 207 19.17 3.58 -1.38
C GLN A 207 18.93 2.15 -1.90
N TYR A 208 17.85 1.51 -1.46
CA TYR A 208 17.46 0.16 -1.91
C TYR A 208 16.63 0.15 -3.20
N GLU A 209 16.01 1.27 -3.59
CA GLU A 209 15.08 1.37 -4.73
C GLU A 209 15.71 1.90 -6.02
N ALA A 210 16.91 2.47 -5.96
CA ALA A 210 17.58 3.05 -7.13
C ALA A 210 18.25 1.97 -8.01
N VAL A 211 17.45 1.14 -8.68
CA VAL A 211 17.94 0.19 -9.70
C VAL A 211 17.52 0.67 -11.09
N MET A 212 18.49 1.22 -11.84
CA MET A 212 18.27 1.61 -13.23
C MET A 212 18.30 0.36 -14.13
N PRO A 213 17.32 0.17 -15.04
CA PRO A 213 17.46 -0.82 -16.11
C PRO A 213 18.74 -0.49 -16.88
N ALA A 214 19.61 -1.48 -17.08
CA ALA A 214 20.76 -1.27 -17.94
C ALA A 214 20.23 -1.10 -19.38
N ASP A 215 20.77 -0.12 -20.11
CA ASP A 215 20.46 -0.02 -21.54
C ASP A 215 20.97 -1.31 -22.21
N PRO A 216 20.09 -2.12 -22.83
CA PRO A 216 20.49 -3.37 -23.46
C PRO A 216 21.50 -3.18 -24.60
N THR A 217 21.73 -1.95 -25.05
CA THR A 217 22.73 -1.59 -26.07
C THR A 217 24.08 -1.14 -25.49
N THR A 218 24.15 -0.72 -24.23
CA THR A 218 25.44 -0.39 -23.58
C THR A 218 26.13 -1.69 -23.18
N ASN A 219 26.96 -2.20 -24.09
CA ASN A 219 27.85 -3.32 -23.81
C ASN A 219 28.97 -2.84 -22.85
N PRO A 220 29.09 -3.36 -21.61
CA PRO A 220 30.21 -3.03 -20.72
C PRO A 220 31.55 -3.60 -21.22
N ALA A 221 31.56 -4.38 -22.31
CA ALA A 221 32.74 -4.93 -22.97
C ALA A 221 33.63 -3.89 -23.67
N GLY A 222 33.53 -2.60 -23.31
CA GLY A 222 34.49 -1.57 -23.68
C GLY A 222 35.80 -1.64 -22.89
N ARG A 223 35.88 -2.41 -21.79
CA ARG A 223 37.19 -2.85 -21.28
C ARG A 223 37.68 -3.96 -22.20
N ARG A 224 38.48 -3.57 -23.19
CA ARG A 224 39.45 -4.46 -23.83
C ARG A 224 40.19 -5.19 -22.70
N THR A 225 39.89 -6.47 -22.49
CA THR A 225 40.91 -7.36 -21.93
C THR A 225 42.13 -7.18 -22.85
N PRO A 226 43.32 -6.82 -22.34
CA PRO A 226 44.50 -6.86 -23.17
C PRO A 226 44.60 -8.28 -23.71
N PRO A 227 44.80 -8.50 -25.02
CA PRO A 227 45.10 -9.83 -25.49
C PRO A 227 46.32 -10.34 -24.71
N PRO A 228 46.40 -11.63 -24.36
CA PRO A 228 47.67 -12.19 -23.94
C PRO A 228 48.70 -11.85 -25.02
N ALA A 229 49.81 -11.24 -24.62
CA ALA A 229 50.93 -11.07 -25.52
C ALA A 229 51.30 -12.45 -26.06
N ASP A 230 51.56 -12.50 -27.36
CA ASP A 230 52.08 -13.65 -28.10
C ASP A 230 51.03 -14.64 -28.66
N VAL A 231 50.21 -14.19 -29.61
CA VAL A 231 49.93 -14.99 -30.83
C VAL A 231 49.58 -14.06 -32.00
N ASP A 232 50.46 -13.96 -33.00
CA ASP A 232 50.16 -13.39 -34.31
C ASP A 232 49.25 -14.35 -35.09
N VAL A 233 47.93 -14.11 -35.06
CA VAL A 233 47.00 -14.68 -36.05
C VAL A 233 46.26 -13.54 -36.72
N ALA A 234 46.44 -13.41 -38.04
CA ALA A 234 45.61 -12.56 -38.88
C ALA A 234 44.17 -13.12 -38.95
N VAL A 235 43.32 -12.69 -38.02
CA VAL A 235 41.88 -12.93 -38.09
C VAL A 235 41.23 -11.71 -38.73
N GLY A 236 40.62 -11.91 -39.90
CA GLY A 236 39.82 -10.88 -40.55
C GLY A 236 38.80 -10.30 -39.58
N GLN A 237 38.77 -8.96 -39.48
CA GLN A 237 37.76 -8.26 -38.69
C GLN A 237 36.37 -8.71 -39.12
N PRO A 238 35.49 -9.15 -38.20
CA PRO A 238 34.09 -9.34 -38.52
C PRO A 238 33.56 -8.02 -39.06
N ALA A 239 32.93 -8.04 -40.23
CA ALA A 239 32.26 -6.88 -40.78
C ALA A 239 31.35 -6.28 -39.71
N GLN A 240 31.56 -5.00 -39.42
CA GLN A 240 30.77 -4.25 -38.47
C GLN A 240 29.31 -4.26 -38.96
N GLU A 241 28.45 -4.99 -38.27
CA GLU A 241 27.03 -5.05 -38.60
C GLU A 241 26.49 -3.61 -38.69
N PRO A 242 25.81 -3.23 -39.78
CA PRO A 242 25.27 -1.89 -39.91
C PRO A 242 24.36 -1.60 -38.71
N PRO A 243 24.39 -0.37 -38.15
CA PRO A 243 23.57 -0.02 -37.01
C PRO A 243 22.10 -0.35 -37.32
N PRO A 244 21.37 -0.97 -36.39
CA PRO A 244 19.99 -1.36 -36.62
C PRO A 244 19.17 -0.13 -37.03
N VAL A 245 18.35 -0.29 -38.07
CA VAL A 245 17.43 0.76 -38.55
C VAL A 245 16.65 1.31 -37.35
N PRO A 246 16.64 2.65 -37.13
CA PRO A 246 15.91 3.25 -36.02
C PRO A 246 14.44 2.83 -36.09
N GLU A 247 13.91 2.29 -35.00
CA GLU A 247 12.48 2.01 -34.95
C GLU A 247 11.70 3.31 -35.14
N PRO A 248 10.57 3.28 -35.86
CA PRO A 248 9.66 4.42 -35.88
C PRO A 248 9.32 4.79 -34.43
N PRO A 249 9.28 6.09 -34.10
CA PRO A 249 9.02 6.53 -32.74
C PRO A 249 7.70 5.88 -32.26
N PRO A 250 7.68 5.32 -31.04
CA PRO A 250 6.46 4.74 -30.51
C PRO A 250 5.35 5.79 -30.53
N GLY A 251 4.14 5.37 -30.92
CA GLY A 251 2.95 6.22 -30.84
C GLY A 251 2.69 6.69 -29.41
N PRO A 252 1.74 7.63 -29.21
CA PRO A 252 1.43 8.12 -27.87
C PRO A 252 1.05 6.95 -26.95
N PRO A 253 1.53 6.92 -25.70
CA PRO A 253 1.25 5.82 -24.78
C PRO A 253 -0.26 5.71 -24.56
N THR A 254 -0.76 4.48 -24.53
CA THR A 254 -2.17 4.15 -24.29
C THR A 254 -2.36 3.40 -22.96
N ASN A 255 -1.29 3.05 -22.26
CA ASN A 255 -1.31 2.51 -20.90
C ASN A 255 -0.24 3.20 -20.03
N PRO A 256 -0.55 3.61 -18.78
CA PRO A 256 0.45 4.23 -17.90
C PRO A 256 1.71 3.40 -17.64
N LEU A 257 1.65 2.06 -17.74
CA LEU A 257 2.82 1.20 -17.57
C LEU A 257 3.83 1.31 -18.72
N GLN A 258 3.44 1.90 -19.86
CA GLN A 258 4.37 2.15 -20.98
C GLN A 258 5.31 3.33 -20.71
N ASP A 259 5.06 4.13 -19.67
CA ASP A 259 5.97 5.18 -19.25
C ASP A 259 7.29 4.54 -18.74
N PRO A 260 8.44 4.81 -19.39
CA PRO A 260 9.72 4.24 -18.98
C PRO A 260 10.14 4.71 -17.58
N THR A 261 9.63 5.86 -17.13
CA THR A 261 9.94 6.43 -15.82
C THR A 261 9.04 5.89 -14.71
N PHE A 262 8.06 5.03 -15.02
CA PHE A 262 7.05 4.61 -14.05
C PHE A 262 7.67 3.99 -12.79
N TRP A 263 8.78 3.29 -12.92
CA TRP A 263 9.50 2.62 -11.81
C TRP A 263 10.71 3.43 -11.29
N TRP A 264 10.84 4.71 -11.65
CA TRP A 264 12.01 5.55 -11.34
C TRP A 264 11.66 6.73 -10.39
N GLY A 265 11.27 6.42 -9.16
CA GLY A 265 10.68 7.39 -8.23
C GLY A 265 11.62 8.29 -7.41
N GLU A 266 12.95 8.13 -7.47
CA GLU A 266 13.85 8.68 -6.44
C GLU A 266 13.69 10.18 -6.18
N GLY A 267 13.81 11.02 -7.21
CA GLY A 267 13.67 12.47 -7.08
C GLY A 267 12.28 12.91 -6.63
N GLN A 268 11.24 12.24 -7.15
CA GLN A 268 9.84 12.45 -6.77
C GLN A 268 9.64 12.26 -5.27
N LEU A 269 10.20 11.17 -4.77
CA LEU A 269 9.98 10.66 -3.43
C LEU A 269 10.69 11.50 -2.36
N ARG A 270 11.92 11.95 -2.64
CA ARG A 270 12.64 12.90 -1.78
C ARG A 270 11.85 14.20 -1.59
N ARG A 271 11.29 14.75 -2.67
CA ARG A 271 10.46 15.97 -2.61
C ARG A 271 9.20 15.75 -1.78
N ALA A 272 8.51 14.62 -1.99
CA ALA A 272 7.32 14.28 -1.21
C ALA A 272 7.63 14.08 0.28
N ALA A 273 8.74 13.42 0.64
CA ALA A 273 9.13 13.23 2.03
C ALA A 273 9.40 14.55 2.75
N VAL A 274 10.09 15.50 2.12
CA VAL A 274 10.30 16.83 2.71
C VAL A 274 8.97 17.49 3.07
N LEU A 275 7.99 17.46 2.16
CA LEU A 275 6.66 18.04 2.42
C LEU A 275 5.93 17.36 3.57
N HIS A 276 5.93 16.03 3.63
CA HIS A 276 5.26 15.27 4.69
C HIS A 276 5.94 15.44 6.05
N LEU A 277 7.28 15.35 6.12
CA LEU A 277 8.02 15.51 7.37
C LEU A 277 7.87 16.94 7.91
N CYS A 278 8.01 17.95 7.05
CA CYS A 278 7.84 19.34 7.46
C CYS A 278 6.40 19.64 7.90
N THR A 279 5.39 19.13 7.18
CA THR A 279 3.99 19.28 7.60
C THR A 279 3.73 18.56 8.92
N GLY A 280 4.30 17.38 9.14
CA GLY A 280 4.27 16.70 10.43
C GLY A 280 4.87 17.57 11.55
N THR A 281 6.04 18.16 11.34
CA THR A 281 6.67 19.07 12.31
C THR A 281 5.80 20.28 12.61
N VAL A 282 5.18 20.90 11.59
CA VAL A 282 4.23 22.00 11.76
C VAL A 282 3.04 21.55 12.61
N VAL A 283 2.44 20.40 12.33
CA VAL A 283 1.30 19.85 13.09
C VAL A 283 1.67 19.62 14.55
N ALA A 284 2.85 19.07 14.83
CA ALA A 284 3.33 18.85 16.19
C ALA A 284 3.53 20.16 16.96
N ALA A 285 4.22 21.13 16.35
CA ALA A 285 4.57 22.39 17.00
C ALA A 285 3.38 23.36 17.14
N ALA A 286 2.43 23.33 16.20
CA ALA A 286 1.25 24.20 16.21
C ALA A 286 0.32 23.94 17.41
N VAL A 287 0.31 22.73 17.97
CA VAL A 287 -0.52 22.38 19.13
C VAL A 287 -0.09 23.17 20.37
N PRO A 288 1.12 22.99 20.95
CA PRO A 288 1.54 23.75 22.13
C PRO A 288 1.65 25.25 21.84
N LEU A 289 2.12 25.66 20.64
CA LEU A 289 2.20 27.07 20.27
C LEU A 289 0.81 27.73 20.27
N GLY A 290 -0.18 27.07 19.66
CA GLY A 290 -1.56 27.55 19.59
C GLY A 290 -2.21 27.61 20.97
N THR A 291 -2.06 26.56 21.79
CA THR A 291 -2.60 26.54 23.15
C THR A 291 -2.04 27.69 23.99
N VAL A 292 -0.71 27.87 23.99
CA VAL A 292 -0.07 28.96 24.74
C VAL A 292 -0.49 30.33 24.22
N THR A 293 -0.59 30.52 22.90
CA THR A 293 -1.00 31.81 22.31
C THR A 293 -2.44 32.19 22.69
N VAL A 294 -3.32 31.21 22.86
CA VAL A 294 -4.73 31.45 23.23
C VAL A 294 -4.89 31.70 24.73
N LEU A 295 -4.17 30.93 25.57
CA LEU A 295 -4.30 31.00 27.03
C LEU A 295 -3.47 32.14 27.64
N ASP A 296 -2.33 32.46 27.04
CA ASP A 296 -1.43 33.54 27.45
C ASP A 296 -1.08 34.39 26.21
N PRO A 297 -1.96 35.33 25.82
CA PRO A 297 -1.77 36.16 24.62
C PRO A 297 -0.40 36.86 24.62
N PRO A 298 0.41 36.70 23.56
CA PRO A 298 1.79 37.13 23.59
C PRO A 298 1.90 38.65 23.41
N HIS A 299 2.78 39.29 24.18
CA HIS A 299 3.08 40.72 24.12
C HIS A 299 4.58 40.97 23.89
N GLY A 300 4.94 42.16 23.40
CA GLY A 300 6.34 42.57 23.21
C GLY A 300 7.17 41.61 22.36
N ALA A 301 8.37 41.25 22.83
CA ALA A 301 9.28 40.34 22.12
C ALA A 301 8.68 38.94 21.90
N ARG A 302 7.87 38.44 22.85
CA ARG A 302 7.19 37.14 22.72
C ARG A 302 6.17 37.17 21.57
N ALA A 303 5.49 38.29 21.35
CA ALA A 303 4.58 38.46 20.21
C ALA A 303 5.31 38.37 18.87
N VAL A 304 6.47 39.02 18.75
CA VAL A 304 7.29 38.96 17.52
C VAL A 304 7.69 37.52 17.21
N LEU A 305 8.18 36.78 18.20
CA LEU A 305 8.57 35.38 18.03
C LEU A 305 7.37 34.49 17.66
N THR A 306 6.24 34.62 18.38
CA THR A 306 5.02 33.85 18.11
C THR A 306 4.51 34.08 16.70
N TRP A 307 4.30 35.34 16.29
CA TRP A 307 3.74 35.65 14.98
C TRP A 307 4.69 35.33 13.83
N THR A 308 6.01 35.43 14.05
CA THR A 308 7.01 34.97 13.08
C THR A 308 6.93 33.46 12.89
N ALA A 309 6.83 32.68 13.99
CA ALA A 309 6.69 31.23 13.91
C ALA A 309 5.38 30.82 13.21
N VAL A 310 4.27 31.47 13.55
CA VAL A 310 2.96 31.26 12.91
C VAL A 310 3.03 31.56 11.42
N ALA A 311 3.60 32.70 11.02
CA ALA A 311 3.76 33.08 9.62
C ALA A 311 4.61 32.07 8.84
N ALA A 312 5.72 31.59 9.43
CA ALA A 312 6.56 30.58 8.82
C ALA A 312 5.81 29.25 8.61
N PHE A 313 5.03 28.80 9.60
CA PHE A 313 4.20 27.61 9.48
C PHE A 313 3.08 27.74 8.44
N ILE A 314 2.41 28.89 8.38
CA ILE A 314 1.40 29.18 7.34
C ILE A 314 2.05 29.14 5.94
N ALA A 315 3.25 29.69 5.78
CA ALA A 315 3.98 29.63 4.53
C ALA A 315 4.31 28.19 4.12
N VAL A 316 4.79 27.35 5.05
CA VAL A 316 5.06 25.91 4.81
C VAL A 316 3.79 25.17 4.36
N LEU A 317 2.66 25.36 5.05
CA LEU A 317 1.40 24.71 4.69
C LEU A 317 0.89 25.18 3.33
N THR A 318 1.02 26.47 3.03
CA THR A 318 0.61 27.06 1.74
C THR A 318 1.45 26.51 0.59
N VAL A 319 2.78 26.49 0.74
CA VAL A 319 3.70 25.92 -0.26
C VAL A 319 3.38 24.44 -0.47
N THR A 320 3.13 23.70 0.61
CA THR A 320 2.79 22.27 0.54
C THR A 320 1.48 22.03 -0.21
N LEU A 321 0.42 22.77 0.12
CA LEU A 321 -0.89 22.67 -0.51
C LEU A 321 -0.83 22.95 -2.02
N VAL A 322 -0.04 23.95 -2.42
CA VAL A 322 0.22 24.25 -3.83
C VAL A 322 1.04 23.14 -4.46
N ALA A 323 2.09 22.66 -3.80
CA ALA A 323 3.00 21.66 -4.35
C ALA A 323 2.27 20.34 -4.67
N ILE A 324 1.44 19.81 -3.75
CA ILE A 324 0.73 18.52 -3.93
C ILE A 324 -0.18 18.47 -5.18
N GLY A 325 -0.61 19.63 -5.69
CA GLY A 325 -1.41 19.75 -6.91
C GLY A 325 -0.61 19.90 -8.20
N ARG A 326 0.72 19.96 -8.14
CA ARG A 326 1.57 20.25 -9.30
C ARG A 326 2.14 18.97 -9.93
N PRO A 327 2.17 18.89 -11.27
CA PRO A 327 2.73 17.73 -11.98
C PRO A 327 4.20 17.44 -11.67
N PHE A 328 5.00 18.43 -11.25
CA PHE A 328 6.42 18.19 -10.93
C PHE A 328 6.60 17.24 -9.73
N LEU A 329 5.63 17.15 -8.81
CA LEU A 329 5.66 16.18 -7.71
C LEU A 329 5.30 14.76 -8.15
N THR A 330 4.82 14.58 -9.38
CA THR A 330 4.44 13.26 -9.92
C THR A 330 5.40 12.80 -10.99
N ARG A 331 6.22 13.70 -11.54
CA ARG A 331 7.29 13.36 -12.48
C ARG A 331 8.38 12.55 -11.80
N ARG A 332 8.70 11.43 -12.44
CA ARG A 332 9.67 10.43 -12.02
C ARG A 332 10.97 10.59 -12.81
N ASP A 333 11.55 11.78 -12.73
CA ASP A 333 12.76 12.11 -13.48
C ASP A 333 14.00 11.75 -12.63
N GLY A 334 14.31 10.46 -12.47
CA GLY A 334 15.58 9.95 -11.88
C GLY A 334 16.11 10.67 -10.62
N ALA A 335 17.44 10.70 -10.47
CA ALA A 335 18.15 11.31 -9.35
C ALA A 335 18.21 12.85 -9.47
N THR A 336 17.10 13.55 -9.21
CA THR A 336 17.12 15.02 -9.10
C THR A 336 17.50 15.46 -7.68
N PRO A 337 18.46 16.38 -7.49
CA PRO A 337 18.75 16.96 -6.18
C PRO A 337 17.56 17.73 -5.62
N LEU A 338 17.55 17.97 -4.30
CA LEU A 338 16.55 18.83 -3.67
C LEU A 338 16.62 20.24 -4.27
N GLY A 339 15.49 20.73 -4.78
CA GLY A 339 15.42 22.08 -5.35
C GLY A 339 15.30 23.17 -4.28
N ARG A 340 15.48 24.43 -4.70
CA ARG A 340 15.35 25.63 -3.84
C ARG A 340 14.08 25.67 -2.98
N TRP A 341 12.95 25.19 -3.51
CA TRP A 341 11.67 25.16 -2.78
C TRP A 341 11.67 24.13 -1.65
N SER A 342 12.29 22.97 -1.85
CA SER A 342 12.44 21.98 -0.78
C SER A 342 13.32 22.54 0.34
N ILE A 343 14.41 23.24 -0.01
CA ILE A 343 15.28 23.91 0.96
C ILE A 343 14.51 25.01 1.70
N ALA A 344 13.75 25.85 0.99
CA ALA A 344 12.95 26.91 1.61
C ALA A 344 11.93 26.35 2.61
N VAL A 345 11.25 25.25 2.28
CA VAL A 345 10.31 24.58 3.20
C VAL A 345 11.03 24.06 4.46
N ILE A 346 12.21 23.47 4.31
CA ILE A 346 13.03 23.00 5.44
C ILE A 346 13.43 24.18 6.34
N LEU A 347 13.94 25.27 5.76
CA LEU A 347 14.39 26.44 6.51
C LEU A 347 13.23 27.14 7.24
N LEU A 348 12.08 27.32 6.58
CA LEU A 348 10.89 27.91 7.20
C LEU A 348 10.36 27.02 8.34
N THR A 349 10.40 25.70 8.16
CA THR A 349 9.99 24.76 9.22
C THR A 349 10.93 24.86 10.42
N GLY A 350 12.25 24.91 10.18
CA GLY A 350 13.26 25.09 11.23
C GLY A 350 13.10 26.41 11.97
N LEU A 351 12.84 27.51 11.25
CA LEU A 351 12.59 28.83 11.83
C LEU A 351 11.34 28.82 12.73
N GLY A 352 10.22 28.27 12.24
CA GLY A 352 8.99 28.17 13.02
C GLY A 352 9.15 27.29 14.26
N LEU A 353 9.90 26.19 14.14
CA LEU A 353 10.20 25.30 15.25
C LEU A 353 11.08 25.98 16.31
N ALA A 354 12.15 26.66 15.90
CA ALA A 354 13.01 27.43 16.81
C ALA A 354 12.22 28.53 17.53
N GLY A 355 11.34 29.23 16.81
CA GLY A 355 10.42 30.22 17.39
C GLY A 355 9.47 29.59 18.41
N THR A 356 8.94 28.40 18.15
CA THR A 356 8.08 27.67 19.10
C THR A 356 8.84 27.33 20.38
N PHE A 357 10.06 26.77 20.28
CA PHE A 357 10.87 26.48 21.46
C PHE A 357 11.21 27.75 22.26
N ALA A 358 11.56 28.84 21.58
CA ALA A 358 11.83 30.11 22.24
C ALA A 358 10.60 30.60 23.02
N VAL A 359 9.41 30.57 22.41
CA VAL A 359 8.15 30.99 23.05
C VAL A 359 7.81 30.11 24.26
N LEU A 360 8.02 28.79 24.17
CA LEU A 360 7.72 27.86 25.27
C LEU A 360 8.71 27.96 26.45
N LEU A 361 9.93 28.41 26.21
CA LEU A 361 10.97 28.56 27.24
C LEU A 361 10.93 29.92 27.94
N LEU A 362 10.37 30.95 27.29
CA LEU A 362 10.17 32.27 27.87
C LEU A 362 9.17 32.23 29.05
N PRO A 363 9.33 33.10 30.06
CA PRO A 363 8.36 33.23 31.15
C PRO A 363 6.96 33.63 30.66
N ASP A 364 5.95 33.32 31.46
CA ASP A 364 4.56 33.73 31.24
C ASP A 364 4.43 35.26 31.14
N GLY A 365 3.49 35.73 30.32
CA GLY A 365 3.20 37.15 30.19
C GLY A 365 2.62 37.72 31.49
N THR A 366 2.83 39.01 31.75
CA THR A 366 2.29 39.70 32.94
C THR A 366 0.78 39.94 32.88
N ALA A 367 0.10 39.51 31.81
CA ALA A 367 -1.30 39.86 31.49
C ALA A 367 -2.28 38.68 31.51
N GLY A 368 -1.81 37.44 31.72
CA GLY A 368 -2.64 36.22 31.73
C GLY A 368 -2.62 35.48 33.08
N SER A 369 -3.54 34.53 33.27
CA SER A 369 -3.46 33.54 34.36
C SER A 369 -2.22 32.66 34.16
N ALA A 370 -1.44 32.42 35.22
CA ALA A 370 -0.27 31.56 35.12
C ALA A 370 -0.68 30.19 34.56
N LEU A 371 -0.01 29.72 33.51
CA LEU A 371 -0.39 28.46 32.83
C LEU A 371 -0.36 27.26 33.80
N ALA A 372 0.45 27.35 34.85
CA ALA A 372 0.53 26.37 35.92
C ALA A 372 -0.79 26.20 36.70
N GLU A 373 -1.58 27.26 36.88
CA GLU A 373 -2.87 27.20 37.60
C GLU A 373 -3.97 26.45 36.82
N LEU A 374 -3.78 26.34 35.50
CA LEU A 374 -4.68 25.64 34.59
C LEU A 374 -4.36 24.14 34.46
N ARG A 375 -3.22 23.69 34.99
CA ARG A 375 -2.84 22.27 35.00
C ARG A 375 -3.61 21.49 36.08
N PRO A 376 -3.59 20.14 36.06
CA PRO A 376 -4.15 19.34 37.15
C PRO A 376 -3.49 19.64 38.51
N THR A 377 -4.24 19.42 39.59
CA THR A 377 -3.72 19.52 40.97
C THR A 377 -2.72 18.39 41.23
N ALA A 378 -1.60 18.69 41.91
CA ALA A 378 -0.63 17.66 42.29
C ALA A 378 -1.15 16.81 43.47
N GLY A 379 -0.76 15.52 43.54
CA GLY A 379 -1.15 14.64 44.64
C GLY A 379 -2.54 14.01 44.50
N CYS A 380 -3.13 14.09 43.31
CA CYS A 380 -4.40 13.42 43.00
C CYS A 380 -4.31 11.87 43.04
N ASP A 381 -3.09 11.33 42.98
CA ASP A 381 -2.80 9.92 43.17
C ASP A 381 -2.85 9.48 44.64
N LEU A 382 -2.50 10.38 45.57
CA LEU A 382 -2.55 10.17 47.02
C LEU A 382 -3.94 10.46 47.60
N ASP A 383 -4.58 11.56 47.19
CA ASP A 383 -5.93 11.93 47.63
C ASP A 383 -6.81 12.36 46.45
N PRO A 384 -7.66 11.45 45.93
CA PRO A 384 -8.53 11.73 44.79
C PRO A 384 -9.77 12.55 45.16
N THR A 385 -9.95 12.89 46.45
CA THR A 385 -11.05 13.74 46.91
C THR A 385 -10.71 15.22 46.85
N GLN A 386 -9.43 15.56 46.60
CA GLN A 386 -9.00 16.93 46.42
C GLN A 386 -9.77 17.63 45.29
N PRO A 387 -10.17 18.91 45.48
CA PRO A 387 -10.81 19.70 44.44
C PRO A 387 -9.98 19.73 43.16
N GLY A 388 -10.61 19.39 42.03
CA GLY A 388 -9.97 19.40 40.71
C GLY A 388 -9.44 18.04 40.24
N CYS A 389 -9.22 17.06 41.13
CA CYS A 389 -8.68 15.74 40.75
C CYS A 389 -9.62 14.88 39.90
N ARG A 390 -10.92 15.18 39.90
CA ARG A 390 -11.95 14.49 39.09
C ARG A 390 -12.36 15.27 37.85
N THR A 391 -11.73 16.42 37.59
CA THR A 391 -12.06 17.29 36.46
C THR A 391 -11.14 16.98 35.29
N ASP A 392 -11.71 16.84 34.09
CA ASP A 392 -10.94 16.72 32.85
C ASP A 392 -10.19 18.03 32.59
N ARG A 393 -8.86 18.00 32.77
CA ARG A 393 -7.94 19.10 32.44
C ARG A 393 -6.94 18.68 31.37
N SER A 394 -7.40 17.92 30.38
CA SER A 394 -6.66 17.71 29.14
C SER A 394 -6.29 19.05 28.47
N LEU A 395 -5.23 19.04 27.65
CA LEU A 395 -4.66 20.22 27.03
C LEU A 395 -5.75 21.04 26.30
N PRO A 396 -6.02 22.29 26.72
CA PRO A 396 -7.13 23.07 26.17
C PRO A 396 -7.03 23.22 24.65
N GLY A 397 -8.13 22.87 23.97
CA GLY A 397 -8.26 22.95 22.51
C GLY A 397 -7.77 21.72 21.75
N PHE A 398 -7.03 20.80 22.37
CA PHE A 398 -6.49 19.62 21.69
C PHE A 398 -7.58 18.66 21.19
N ASP A 399 -8.63 18.46 21.98
CA ASP A 399 -9.83 17.71 21.58
C ASP A 399 -10.44 18.23 20.26
N ARG A 400 -10.51 19.55 20.11
CA ARG A 400 -11.03 20.17 18.89
C ARG A 400 -10.14 19.88 17.70
N VAL A 401 -8.82 19.96 17.87
CA VAL A 401 -7.85 19.67 16.79
C VAL A 401 -8.04 18.23 16.30
N ILE A 402 -8.13 17.25 17.20
CA ILE A 402 -8.33 15.84 16.84
C ILE A 402 -9.69 15.64 16.17
N ALA A 403 -10.76 16.21 16.73
CA ALA A 403 -12.13 16.12 16.21
C ALA A 403 -12.22 16.64 14.77
N TRP A 404 -11.65 17.81 14.52
CA TRP A 404 -11.66 18.45 13.20
C TRP A 404 -10.77 17.74 12.19
N LEU A 405 -9.60 17.23 12.59
CA LEU A 405 -8.78 16.41 11.72
C LEU A 405 -9.53 15.14 11.27
N GLY A 406 -10.12 14.40 12.21
CA GLY A 406 -10.86 13.17 11.91
C GLY A 406 -12.08 13.43 11.01
N THR A 407 -12.85 14.48 11.31
CA THR A 407 -14.00 14.88 10.49
C THR A 407 -13.58 15.33 9.09
N GLY A 408 -12.50 16.11 8.98
CA GLY A 408 -11.93 16.53 7.70
C GLY A 408 -11.45 15.35 6.86
N GLN A 409 -10.81 14.36 7.49
CA GLN A 409 -10.39 13.11 6.83
C GLN A 409 -11.58 12.30 6.31
N LEU A 410 -12.68 12.20 7.08
CA LEU A 410 -13.90 11.57 6.61
C LEU A 410 -14.48 12.29 5.37
N LEU A 411 -14.56 13.63 5.43
CA LEU A 411 -15.02 14.44 4.29
C LEU A 411 -14.11 14.27 3.07
N LEU A 412 -12.79 14.18 3.25
CA LEU A 412 -11.84 13.88 2.17
C LEU A 412 -12.09 12.49 1.58
N LEU A 413 -12.32 11.45 2.39
CA LEU A 413 -12.63 10.10 1.89
C LEU A 413 -13.94 10.07 1.09
N ILE A 414 -14.97 10.78 1.56
CA ILE A 414 -16.24 10.96 0.83
C ILE A 414 -15.98 11.68 -0.50
N ALA A 415 -15.20 12.77 -0.49
CA ALA A 415 -14.86 13.55 -1.68
C ALA A 415 -14.05 12.73 -2.69
N ILE A 416 -13.08 11.91 -2.23
CA ILE A 416 -12.31 10.98 -3.06
C ILE A 416 -13.26 10.00 -3.73
N GLY A 417 -14.16 9.36 -2.98
CA GLY A 417 -15.09 8.37 -3.53
C GLY A 417 -16.08 8.99 -4.51
N ALA A 418 -16.60 10.18 -4.20
CA ALA A 418 -17.57 10.90 -5.03
C ALA A 418 -16.92 11.40 -6.32
N THR A 419 -15.71 11.95 -6.23
CA THR A 419 -14.95 12.43 -7.40
C THR A 419 -14.47 11.28 -8.27
N ALA A 420 -13.95 10.21 -7.66
CA ALA A 420 -13.52 9.01 -8.39
C ALA A 420 -14.69 8.40 -9.17
N ARG A 421 -15.91 8.40 -8.62
CA ARG A 421 -17.10 7.84 -9.26
C ARG A 421 -17.75 8.76 -10.30
N SER A 422 -17.98 10.02 -9.92
CA SER A 422 -18.90 10.94 -10.61
C SER A 422 -18.21 12.22 -11.10
N GLY A 423 -16.87 12.27 -11.03
CA GLY A 423 -16.08 13.44 -11.41
C GLY A 423 -16.38 14.66 -10.54
N ARG A 424 -16.19 15.86 -11.10
CA ARG A 424 -16.37 17.12 -10.37
C ARG A 424 -17.77 17.29 -9.78
N ARG A 425 -18.82 16.77 -10.43
CA ARG A 425 -20.19 16.86 -9.92
C ARG A 425 -20.34 16.17 -8.56
N GLY A 426 -19.72 14.99 -8.40
CA GLY A 426 -19.69 14.29 -7.12
C GLY A 426 -18.87 15.01 -6.06
N GLY A 427 -17.68 15.48 -6.42
CA GLY A 427 -16.81 16.21 -5.49
C GLY A 427 -17.37 17.56 -5.05
N ALA A 428 -18.05 18.28 -5.94
CA ALA A 428 -18.60 19.61 -5.66
C ALA A 428 -19.65 19.59 -4.54
N THR A 429 -20.52 18.58 -4.49
CA THR A 429 -21.48 18.41 -3.39
C THR A 429 -20.75 18.29 -2.05
N THR A 430 -19.76 17.39 -1.96
CA THR A 430 -19.00 17.20 -0.72
C THR A 430 -18.21 18.46 -0.35
N ALA A 431 -17.62 19.15 -1.31
CA ALA A 431 -16.88 20.39 -1.08
C ALA A 431 -17.77 21.54 -0.58
N ALA A 432 -18.95 21.70 -1.17
CA ALA A 432 -19.92 22.71 -0.72
C ALA A 432 -20.38 22.43 0.71
N ILE A 433 -20.67 21.17 1.05
CA ILE A 433 -21.03 20.80 2.41
C ILE A 433 -19.87 20.99 3.39
N ALA A 434 -18.64 20.63 3.01
CA ALA A 434 -17.46 20.87 3.83
C ALA A 434 -17.26 22.37 4.12
N LEU A 435 -17.48 23.24 3.11
CA LEU A 435 -17.45 24.68 3.27
C LEU A 435 -18.57 25.17 4.21
N LEU A 436 -19.79 24.65 4.09
CA LEU A 436 -20.89 24.97 4.99
C LEU A 436 -20.60 24.53 6.43
N ILE A 437 -19.98 23.37 6.64
CA ILE A 437 -19.54 22.92 7.97
C ILE A 437 -18.49 23.89 8.53
N ALA A 438 -17.51 24.31 7.72
CA ALA A 438 -16.47 25.25 8.15
C ALA A 438 -17.04 26.64 8.47
N LEU A 439 -17.94 27.18 7.63
CA LEU A 439 -18.62 28.44 7.87
C LEU A 439 -19.54 28.37 9.09
N GLY A 440 -20.27 27.27 9.25
CA GLY A 440 -21.11 27.02 10.42
C GLY A 440 -20.28 26.94 11.71
N ALA A 441 -19.10 26.31 11.66
CA ALA A 441 -18.16 26.31 12.77
C ALA A 441 -17.66 27.70 13.12
N ALA A 442 -17.23 28.47 12.12
CA ALA A 442 -16.78 29.85 12.30
C ALA A 442 -17.89 30.72 12.91
N TRP A 443 -19.14 30.54 12.47
CA TRP A 443 -20.29 31.22 13.04
C TRP A 443 -20.55 30.81 14.50
N CYS A 444 -20.56 29.52 14.80
CA CYS A 444 -20.76 29.01 16.17
C CYS A 444 -19.65 29.48 17.13
N HIS A 445 -18.43 29.70 16.63
CA HIS A 445 -17.29 30.17 17.41
C HIS A 445 -17.14 31.70 17.45
N GLY A 446 -18.02 32.46 16.78
CA GLY A 446 -17.94 33.92 16.74
C GLY A 446 -16.75 34.45 15.96
N TRP A 447 -16.20 33.66 15.03
CA TRP A 447 -15.08 34.06 14.17
C TRP A 447 -15.51 34.89 12.96
N LEU A 448 -16.83 35.06 12.74
CA LEU A 448 -17.36 35.88 11.67
C LEU A 448 -17.39 37.36 12.10
N PRO A 449 -16.65 38.27 11.43
CA PRO A 449 -16.49 39.66 11.88
C PRO A 449 -17.79 40.47 12.00
N ALA A 450 -18.84 40.07 11.26
CA ALA A 450 -20.08 40.83 11.13
C ALA A 450 -21.32 40.06 11.63
N ALA A 451 -21.15 38.92 12.31
CA ALA A 451 -22.27 38.11 12.80
C ALA A 451 -22.05 37.72 14.27
N PRO A 452 -23.08 37.88 15.14
CA PRO A 452 -22.98 37.37 16.50
C PRO A 452 -22.83 35.84 16.49
N PRO A 453 -22.15 35.26 17.50
CA PRO A 453 -22.00 33.82 17.59
C PRO A 453 -23.37 33.14 17.64
N ALA A 454 -23.51 32.06 16.86
CA ALA A 454 -24.79 31.37 16.76
C ALA A 454 -25.23 30.79 18.13
N PRO A 455 -26.53 30.83 18.48
CA PRO A 455 -27.04 30.24 19.72
C PRO A 455 -27.11 28.70 19.68
N VAL A 456 -26.64 28.10 18.58
CA VAL A 456 -26.64 26.66 18.32
C VAL A 456 -25.22 26.11 18.32
N LYS A 457 -25.08 24.81 18.56
CA LYS A 457 -23.78 24.12 18.49
C LYS A 457 -23.70 23.33 17.19
N LEU A 458 -22.54 23.38 16.53
CA LEU A 458 -22.32 22.73 15.23
C LEU A 458 -22.73 21.24 15.20
N TRP A 459 -22.46 20.50 16.28
CA TRP A 459 -22.76 19.06 16.34
C TRP A 459 -24.26 18.75 16.14
N GLN A 460 -25.16 19.69 16.46
CA GLN A 460 -26.61 19.55 16.28
C GLN A 460 -26.99 19.41 14.79
N PHE A 461 -26.17 19.93 13.89
CA PHE A 461 -26.34 19.82 12.44
C PHE A 461 -25.30 18.91 11.78
N ALA A 462 -24.35 18.35 12.54
CA ALA A 462 -23.29 17.53 11.97
C ALA A 462 -23.83 16.28 11.26
N LEU A 463 -24.85 15.60 11.82
CA LEU A 463 -25.44 14.42 11.19
C LEU A 463 -26.11 14.71 9.83
N PRO A 464 -27.06 15.67 9.71
CA PRO A 464 -27.65 15.99 8.42
C PRO A 464 -26.62 16.52 7.42
N LEU A 465 -25.63 17.32 7.85
CA LEU A 465 -24.57 17.80 6.96
C LEU A 465 -23.67 16.66 6.46
N LEU A 466 -23.17 15.80 7.36
CA LEU A 466 -22.32 14.67 6.97
C LEU A 466 -23.07 13.66 6.09
N THR A 467 -24.36 13.40 6.35
CA THR A 467 -25.17 12.55 5.48
C THR A 467 -25.38 13.19 4.11
N LEU A 468 -25.66 14.49 4.03
CA LEU A 468 -25.70 15.23 2.76
C LEU A 468 -24.38 15.15 1.98
N ALA A 469 -23.23 15.19 2.67
CA ALA A 469 -21.93 15.03 2.03
C ALA A 469 -21.80 13.68 1.29
N THR A 470 -22.48 12.62 1.77
CA THR A 470 -22.46 11.29 1.14
C THR A 470 -23.31 11.20 -0.13
N VAL A 471 -24.21 12.15 -0.40
CA VAL A 471 -25.06 12.15 -1.61
C VAL A 471 -24.20 12.12 -2.89
N GLY A 472 -23.03 12.76 -2.88
CA GLY A 472 -22.07 12.71 -3.99
C GLY A 472 -21.62 11.28 -4.34
N LEU A 473 -21.61 10.35 -3.38
CA LEU A 473 -21.31 8.93 -3.60
C LEU A 473 -22.44 8.25 -4.37
N LEU A 474 -23.69 8.68 -4.19
CA LEU A 474 -24.88 8.08 -4.79
C LEU A 474 -25.10 8.49 -6.25
N LEU A 475 -24.49 9.61 -6.68
CA LEU A 475 -24.62 10.10 -8.05
C LEU A 475 -24.23 9.05 -9.12
N PRO A 476 -24.80 9.15 -10.34
CA PRO A 476 -24.48 8.26 -11.45
C PRO A 476 -22.99 8.29 -11.81
N ARG A 477 -22.43 7.11 -12.11
CA ARG A 477 -21.02 7.00 -12.52
C ARG A 477 -20.80 7.63 -13.90
N ILE A 478 -19.66 8.28 -14.09
CA ILE A 478 -19.19 8.66 -15.43
C ILE A 478 -18.65 7.40 -16.11
N ARG A 479 -19.27 7.01 -17.23
CA ARG A 479 -18.75 5.95 -18.11
C ARG A 479 -17.82 6.59 -19.16
N PRO A 480 -16.70 5.97 -19.52
CA PRO A 480 -15.92 6.41 -20.67
C PRO A 480 -16.79 6.33 -21.92
N THR A 481 -16.69 7.33 -22.80
CA THR A 481 -17.44 7.42 -24.07
C THR A 481 -17.09 6.29 -25.05
N THR A 482 -15.94 5.64 -24.86
CA THR A 482 -15.41 4.57 -25.72
C THR A 482 -15.90 3.16 -25.36
N VAL A 483 -16.52 2.94 -24.20
CA VAL A 483 -17.02 1.61 -23.81
C VAL A 483 -18.39 1.36 -24.44
N LYS A 484 -18.39 0.91 -25.71
CA LYS A 484 -19.58 0.39 -26.40
C LYS A 484 -19.49 -1.14 -26.50
N GLN A 485 -19.81 -1.86 -25.43
CA GLN A 485 -20.27 -3.27 -25.42
C GLN A 485 -20.89 -3.59 -24.04
N PRO A 486 -21.82 -4.56 -23.90
CA PRO A 486 -22.18 -5.07 -22.58
C PRO A 486 -20.92 -5.66 -21.93
N LEU A 487 -20.54 -5.11 -20.78
CA LEU A 487 -19.41 -5.62 -19.99
C LEU A 487 -19.71 -7.05 -19.54
N GLU A 488 -18.80 -8.00 -19.82
CA GLU A 488 -18.93 -9.37 -19.34
C GLU A 488 -19.05 -9.43 -17.80
N PRO A 489 -19.69 -10.46 -17.23
CA PRO A 489 -19.73 -10.66 -15.80
C PRO A 489 -18.32 -10.57 -15.18
N HIS A 490 -18.18 -9.81 -14.10
CA HIS A 490 -16.92 -9.62 -13.36
C HIS A 490 -15.83 -8.77 -14.04
N THR A 491 -16.17 -7.99 -15.08
CA THR A 491 -15.26 -6.98 -15.67
C THR A 491 -15.53 -5.54 -15.21
N ASP A 492 -16.65 -5.29 -14.52
CA ASP A 492 -17.00 -3.96 -14.02
C ASP A 492 -16.17 -3.54 -12.79
N LEU A 493 -16.00 -2.24 -12.60
CA LEU A 493 -15.15 -1.63 -11.58
C LEU A 493 -15.53 -2.07 -10.14
N ALA A 494 -14.51 -2.30 -9.31
CA ALA A 494 -14.69 -2.58 -7.90
C ALA A 494 -15.41 -1.42 -7.20
N TRP A 495 -16.41 -1.76 -6.37
CA TRP A 495 -17.28 -0.81 -5.65
C TRP A 495 -17.79 0.34 -6.52
N ARG A 496 -18.05 0.05 -7.80
CA ARG A 496 -18.52 1.01 -8.81
C ARG A 496 -17.62 2.26 -8.94
N GLY A 497 -16.29 2.06 -8.86
CA GLY A 497 -15.27 3.10 -9.03
C GLY A 497 -14.83 3.80 -7.74
N ARG A 498 -15.29 3.33 -6.56
CA ARG A 498 -14.95 3.90 -5.25
C ARG A 498 -13.73 3.25 -4.58
N ALA A 499 -12.99 2.41 -5.30
CA ALA A 499 -11.82 1.71 -4.79
C ALA A 499 -10.79 2.61 -4.07
N PRO A 500 -10.47 3.82 -4.57
CA PRO A 500 -9.55 4.71 -3.86
C PRO A 500 -10.02 5.06 -2.44
N ALA A 501 -11.30 5.39 -2.28
CA ALA A 501 -11.86 5.76 -0.97
C ALA A 501 -11.95 4.55 -0.02
N VAL A 502 -12.31 3.38 -0.54
CA VAL A 502 -12.38 2.15 0.28
C VAL A 502 -10.99 1.77 0.80
N ILE A 503 -9.98 1.74 -0.08
CA ILE A 503 -8.61 1.37 0.30
C ILE A 503 -8.00 2.41 1.25
N ALA A 504 -8.13 3.71 0.92
CA ALA A 504 -7.67 4.78 1.81
C ALA A 504 -8.39 4.77 3.16
N GLY A 505 -9.69 4.45 3.19
CA GLY A 505 -10.49 4.34 4.40
C GLY A 505 -10.04 3.20 5.32
N PHE A 506 -9.63 2.05 4.78
CA PHE A 506 -9.00 1.00 5.59
C PHE A 506 -7.68 1.49 6.20
N GLY A 507 -6.86 2.22 5.42
CA GLY A 507 -5.64 2.84 5.94
C GLY A 507 -5.93 3.85 7.05
N TRP A 508 -6.97 4.67 6.89
CA TRP A 508 -7.43 5.64 7.88
C TRP A 508 -7.84 4.97 9.20
N LEU A 509 -8.73 3.98 9.14
CA LEU A 509 -9.23 3.27 10.31
C LEU A 509 -8.08 2.58 11.07
N LEU A 510 -7.13 2.00 10.35
CA LEU A 510 -5.95 1.38 10.96
C LEU A 510 -5.04 2.42 11.62
N SER A 511 -4.84 3.58 10.99
CA SER A 511 -4.08 4.69 11.58
C SER A 511 -4.73 5.21 12.85
N LEU A 512 -6.07 5.36 12.86
CA LEU A 512 -6.82 5.76 14.04
C LEU A 512 -6.70 4.72 15.17
N ALA A 513 -6.83 3.43 14.85
CA ALA A 513 -6.69 2.35 15.83
C ALA A 513 -5.28 2.32 16.45
N TYR A 514 -4.22 2.43 15.64
CA TYR A 514 -2.84 2.49 16.14
C TYR A 514 -2.59 3.73 17.01
N SER A 515 -3.07 4.89 16.57
CA SER A 515 -2.92 6.16 17.27
C SER A 515 -3.64 6.16 18.62
N ALA A 516 -4.91 5.72 18.63
CA ALA A 516 -5.68 5.58 19.85
C ALA A 516 -5.08 4.52 20.77
N GLY A 517 -4.66 3.37 20.24
CA GLY A 517 -4.06 2.29 21.01
C GLY A 517 -2.77 2.71 21.73
N VAL A 518 -1.90 3.50 21.09
CA VAL A 518 -0.71 4.06 21.74
C VAL A 518 -1.09 5.02 22.87
N LEU A 519 -2.06 5.93 22.65
CA LEU A 519 -2.53 6.84 23.68
C LEU A 519 -3.12 6.10 24.89
N TYR A 520 -3.96 5.09 24.67
CA TYR A 520 -4.49 4.23 25.74
C TYR A 520 -3.40 3.46 26.45
N TRP A 521 -2.44 2.89 25.70
CA TRP A 521 -1.34 2.14 26.29
C TRP A 521 -0.48 3.02 27.21
N VAL A 522 -0.12 4.23 26.78
CA VAL A 522 0.63 5.17 27.63
C VAL A 522 -0.20 5.66 28.80
N ALA A 523 -1.44 6.09 28.58
CA ALA A 523 -2.31 6.59 29.64
C ALA A 523 -2.54 5.53 30.73
N ASN A 524 -2.77 4.27 30.37
CA ASN A 524 -2.93 3.18 31.33
C ASN A 524 -1.67 2.93 32.16
N ARG A 525 -0.48 3.10 31.56
CA ARG A 525 0.80 3.00 32.29
C ARG A 525 1.00 4.16 33.26
N LEU A 526 0.73 5.39 32.81
CA LEU A 526 0.78 6.57 33.67
C LEU A 526 -0.23 6.51 34.82
N ASN A 527 -1.37 5.84 34.62
CA ASN A 527 -2.37 5.62 35.68
C ASN A 527 -2.07 4.41 36.59
N GLY A 528 -1.00 3.64 36.36
CA GLY A 528 -0.62 2.51 37.23
C GLY A 528 -1.49 1.25 37.08
N GLY A 529 -2.33 1.16 36.05
CA GLY A 529 -3.08 -0.06 35.69
C GLY A 529 -4.43 -0.30 36.37
N ASP A 530 -4.81 0.44 37.41
CA ASP A 530 -6.09 0.27 38.12
C ASP A 530 -6.97 1.54 38.07
N THR A 531 -7.70 1.72 36.96
CA THR A 531 -8.66 2.83 36.76
C THR A 531 -10.08 2.50 37.25
N SER A 532 -10.30 1.30 37.79
CA SER A 532 -11.63 0.72 38.08
C SER A 532 -12.46 1.49 39.12
N ALA A 533 -11.84 2.40 39.89
CA ALA A 533 -12.49 3.21 40.92
C ALA A 533 -12.51 4.74 40.63
N GLY A 534 -12.29 5.16 39.37
CA GLY A 534 -12.27 6.59 39.01
C GLY A 534 -10.93 7.31 39.29
N ARG A 535 -9.84 6.54 39.36
CA ARG A 535 -8.48 6.95 39.76
C ARG A 535 -7.58 7.33 38.57
N SER A 536 -8.00 8.28 37.74
CA SER A 536 -7.19 8.65 36.55
C SER A 536 -6.40 9.93 36.81
N VAL A 537 -5.08 9.80 36.95
CA VAL A 537 -4.14 10.92 37.02
C VAL A 537 -4.05 11.64 35.67
N VAL A 538 -4.06 10.85 34.59
CA VAL A 538 -4.13 11.35 33.22
C VAL A 538 -5.34 10.78 32.51
N VAL A 539 -5.94 11.57 31.62
CA VAL A 539 -7.11 11.21 30.85
C VAL A 539 -6.83 11.41 29.36
N THR A 540 -7.22 10.43 28.54
CA THR A 540 -7.12 10.55 27.09
C THR A 540 -8.08 11.62 26.54
N PRO A 541 -7.73 12.27 25.41
CA PRO A 541 -8.60 13.23 24.73
C PRO A 541 -10.01 12.68 24.50
N ALA A 542 -11.05 13.49 24.66
CA ALA A 542 -12.44 13.03 24.52
C ALA A 542 -12.74 12.37 23.16
N PRO A 543 -12.18 12.82 22.01
CA PRO A 543 -12.33 12.12 20.74
C PRO A 543 -11.79 10.68 20.74
N VAL A 544 -10.75 10.42 21.52
CA VAL A 544 -10.12 9.09 21.64
C VAL A 544 -11.01 8.14 22.42
N ALA A 545 -11.79 8.63 23.39
CA ALA A 545 -12.80 7.85 24.11
C ALA A 545 -13.87 7.21 23.20
N TRP A 546 -14.16 7.83 22.06
CA TRP A 546 -15.07 7.27 21.05
C TRP A 546 -14.41 6.21 20.17
N ALA A 547 -13.07 6.14 20.16
CA ALA A 547 -12.32 5.19 19.34
C ALA A 547 -12.50 3.75 19.81
N GLY A 548 -12.58 3.48 21.13
CA GLY A 548 -12.83 2.13 21.64
C GLY A 548 -14.19 1.58 21.24
N LEU A 549 -15.25 2.37 21.42
CA LEU A 549 -16.60 2.01 20.95
C LEU A 549 -16.62 1.75 19.43
N THR A 550 -15.99 2.63 18.66
CA THR A 550 -15.87 2.50 17.20
C THR A 550 -15.10 1.22 16.82
N PHE A 551 -14.03 0.89 17.55
CA PHE A 551 -13.22 -0.29 17.34
C PHE A 551 -13.99 -1.58 17.65
N ALA A 552 -14.70 -1.63 18.77
CA ALA A 552 -15.57 -2.75 19.13
C ALA A 552 -16.68 -2.96 18.08
N ALA A 553 -17.32 -1.89 17.62
CA ALA A 553 -18.29 -1.96 16.53
C ALA A 553 -17.66 -2.48 15.22
N ALA A 554 -16.44 -2.04 14.90
CA ALA A 554 -15.71 -2.51 13.72
C ALA A 554 -15.42 -4.01 13.76
N LEU A 555 -15.05 -4.56 14.93
CA LEU A 555 -14.83 -6.00 15.13
C LEU A 555 -16.14 -6.78 15.03
N LEU A 556 -17.24 -6.26 15.59
CA LEU A 556 -18.55 -6.90 15.48
C LEU A 556 -19.01 -6.98 14.02
N ILE A 557 -18.91 -5.89 13.26
CA ILE A 557 -19.25 -5.85 11.83
C ILE A 557 -18.36 -6.84 11.05
N LEU A 558 -17.06 -6.92 11.38
CA LEU A 558 -16.15 -7.87 10.75
C LEU A 558 -16.59 -9.32 11.02
N ALA A 559 -16.97 -9.64 12.25
CA ALA A 559 -17.48 -10.96 12.63
C ALA A 559 -18.78 -11.30 11.86
N LEU A 560 -19.71 -10.36 11.73
CA LEU A 560 -20.95 -10.55 10.95
C LEU A 560 -20.67 -10.82 9.46
N VAL A 561 -19.73 -10.09 8.87
CA VAL A 561 -19.30 -10.32 7.48
C VAL A 561 -18.61 -11.68 7.33
N ALA A 562 -17.79 -12.09 8.30
CA ALA A 562 -17.16 -13.40 8.33
C ALA A 562 -18.20 -14.54 8.43
N VAL A 563 -19.19 -14.42 9.32
CA VAL A 563 -20.32 -15.36 9.41
C VAL A 563 -21.06 -15.45 8.08
N ARG A 564 -21.33 -14.30 7.44
CA ARG A 564 -21.95 -14.27 6.11
C ARG A 564 -21.10 -15.00 5.06
N ALA A 565 -19.79 -14.80 5.07
CA ALA A 565 -18.85 -15.49 4.18
C ALA A 565 -18.87 -17.01 4.41
N VAL A 566 -18.89 -17.47 5.67
CA VAL A 566 -18.99 -18.90 6.04
C VAL A 566 -20.31 -19.51 5.56
N VAL A 567 -21.43 -18.80 5.73
CA VAL A 567 -22.75 -19.26 5.24
C VAL A 567 -22.74 -19.39 3.72
N LEU A 568 -22.20 -18.40 3.01
CA LEU A 568 -22.07 -18.44 1.54
C LEU A 568 -21.16 -19.59 1.10
N PHE A 569 -20.01 -19.76 1.74
CA PHE A 569 -19.08 -20.85 1.48
C PHE A 569 -19.75 -22.22 1.62
N ARG A 570 -20.47 -22.45 2.74
CA ARG A 570 -21.21 -23.70 2.97
C ARG A 570 -22.27 -23.95 1.90
N ARG A 571 -22.98 -22.91 1.44
CA ARG A 571 -23.97 -23.02 0.35
C ARG A 571 -23.32 -23.34 -0.99
N LEU A 572 -22.21 -22.67 -1.33
CA LEU A 572 -21.46 -22.92 -2.56
C LEU A 572 -20.88 -24.34 -2.58
N ARG A 573 -20.27 -24.78 -1.48
CA ARG A 573 -19.73 -26.15 -1.33
C ARG A 573 -20.80 -27.21 -1.55
N ARG A 574 -22.00 -27.03 -0.98
CA ARG A 574 -23.13 -27.95 -1.22
C ARG A 574 -23.54 -28.02 -2.70
N ARG A 575 -23.53 -26.88 -3.40
CA ARG A 575 -23.86 -26.82 -4.84
C ARG A 575 -22.80 -27.49 -5.71
N GLU A 576 -21.52 -27.22 -5.47
CA GLU A 576 -20.44 -27.84 -6.24
C GLU A 576 -20.35 -29.34 -5.97
N TYR A 577 -20.54 -29.77 -4.72
CA TYR A 577 -20.63 -31.19 -4.39
C TYR A 577 -21.77 -31.88 -5.16
N ALA A 578 -22.98 -31.29 -5.14
CA ALA A 578 -24.12 -31.85 -5.88
C ALA A 578 -23.86 -31.95 -7.40
N ARG A 579 -23.14 -30.97 -7.98
CA ARG A 579 -22.73 -31.01 -9.40
C ARG A 579 -21.74 -32.13 -9.69
N LEU A 580 -20.72 -32.30 -8.85
CA LEU A 580 -19.74 -33.37 -8.99
C LEU A 580 -20.38 -34.74 -8.82
N SER A 581 -21.28 -34.91 -7.83
CA SER A 581 -21.99 -36.17 -7.60
C SER A 581 -23.01 -36.52 -8.70
N ALA A 582 -23.45 -35.53 -9.50
CA ALA A 582 -24.38 -35.74 -10.61
C ALA A 582 -23.70 -36.00 -11.96
N ARG A 583 -22.38 -35.78 -12.08
CA ARG A 583 -21.61 -36.02 -13.32
C ARG A 583 -21.29 -37.51 -13.50
N GLY A 584 -22.26 -38.27 -14.03
CA GLY A 584 -22.07 -39.56 -14.70
C GLY A 584 -21.69 -40.78 -13.83
N GLY A 585 -22.34 -41.92 -14.10
CA GLY A 585 -21.99 -43.25 -13.55
C GLY A 585 -22.33 -43.50 -12.08
N ARG A 586 -22.29 -44.77 -11.66
CA ARG A 586 -22.30 -45.15 -10.23
C ARG A 586 -20.95 -44.76 -9.61
N LEU A 587 -20.88 -43.55 -9.04
CA LEU A 587 -19.70 -43.11 -8.28
C LEU A 587 -19.48 -44.02 -7.06
N SER A 588 -18.24 -44.41 -6.82
CA SER A 588 -17.88 -45.19 -5.63
C SER A 588 -17.95 -44.34 -4.36
N ALA A 589 -17.94 -44.99 -3.19
CA ALA A 589 -17.83 -44.27 -1.92
C ALA A 589 -16.54 -43.43 -1.83
N HIS A 590 -15.47 -43.84 -2.52
CA HIS A 590 -14.22 -43.10 -2.62
C HIS A 590 -14.38 -41.83 -3.45
N ASP A 591 -14.97 -41.93 -4.64
CA ASP A 591 -15.21 -40.77 -5.52
C ASP A 591 -16.09 -39.73 -4.83
N LEU A 592 -17.10 -40.17 -4.07
CA LEU A 592 -17.95 -39.28 -3.28
C LEU A 592 -17.17 -38.58 -2.16
N ARG A 593 -16.20 -39.23 -1.52
CA ARG A 593 -15.30 -38.55 -0.56
C ARG A 593 -14.44 -37.53 -1.29
N ARG A 594 -13.80 -37.91 -2.41
CA ARG A 594 -12.94 -37.00 -3.17
C ARG A 594 -13.70 -35.80 -3.71
N ALA A 595 -14.93 -35.98 -4.17
CA ALA A 595 -15.81 -34.89 -4.59
C ALA A 595 -16.08 -33.87 -3.46
N ARG A 596 -16.10 -34.29 -2.18
CA ARG A 596 -16.23 -33.36 -1.03
C ARG A 596 -14.99 -32.47 -0.89
N ASP A 597 -13.80 -32.99 -1.20
CA ASP A 597 -12.55 -32.25 -1.12
C ASP A 597 -12.42 -31.27 -2.30
N VAL A 598 -12.74 -31.73 -3.51
CA VAL A 598 -12.75 -30.89 -4.72
C VAL A 598 -13.78 -29.77 -4.62
N SER A 599 -15.00 -30.07 -4.15
CA SER A 599 -16.05 -29.06 -3.95
C SER A 599 -15.67 -27.97 -2.95
N THR A 600 -14.77 -28.26 -2.00
CA THR A 600 -14.24 -27.26 -1.05
C THR A 600 -13.41 -26.21 -1.77
N HIS A 601 -12.53 -26.64 -2.69
CA HIS A 601 -11.68 -25.75 -3.50
C HIS A 601 -12.50 -24.98 -4.53
N GLN A 602 -13.43 -25.63 -5.23
CA GLN A 602 -14.33 -24.97 -6.18
C GLN A 602 -15.26 -23.94 -5.49
N ALA A 603 -15.74 -24.25 -4.29
CA ALA A 603 -16.52 -23.29 -3.51
C ALA A 603 -15.69 -22.09 -3.05
N LEU A 604 -14.43 -22.30 -2.67
CA LEU A 604 -13.50 -21.22 -2.35
C LEU A 604 -13.25 -20.34 -3.58
N HIS A 605 -13.07 -20.94 -4.75
CA HIS A 605 -12.93 -20.23 -6.03
C HIS A 605 -14.12 -19.33 -6.35
N ARG A 606 -15.35 -19.83 -6.18
CA ARG A 606 -16.56 -19.03 -6.36
C ARG A 606 -16.71 -17.96 -5.26
N LEU A 607 -16.35 -18.25 -4.02
CA LEU A 607 -16.43 -17.29 -2.91
C LEU A 607 -15.48 -16.11 -3.16
N VAL A 608 -14.21 -16.40 -3.44
CA VAL A 608 -13.17 -15.38 -3.68
C VAL A 608 -13.45 -14.62 -4.97
N GLY A 609 -13.64 -15.33 -6.09
CA GLY A 609 -13.81 -14.72 -7.41
C GLY A 609 -15.10 -13.92 -7.59
N GLU A 610 -16.20 -14.31 -6.93
CA GLU A 610 -17.52 -13.70 -7.17
C GLU A 610 -18.08 -12.89 -5.99
N HIS A 611 -17.63 -13.16 -4.75
CA HIS A 611 -18.25 -12.59 -3.54
C HIS A 611 -17.30 -11.74 -2.69
N ALA A 612 -15.99 -11.96 -2.72
CA ALA A 612 -15.04 -11.26 -1.85
C ALA A 612 -15.14 -9.72 -1.95
N LEU A 613 -15.09 -9.16 -3.17
CA LEU A 613 -15.21 -7.69 -3.34
C LEU A 613 -16.55 -7.15 -2.83
N ARG A 614 -17.64 -7.93 -2.93
CA ARG A 614 -18.95 -7.53 -2.39
C ARG A 614 -18.93 -7.53 -0.87
N LEU A 615 -18.37 -8.57 -0.24
CA LEU A 615 -18.24 -8.67 1.22
C LEU A 615 -17.40 -7.54 1.80
N ILE A 616 -16.25 -7.23 1.17
CA ILE A 616 -15.42 -6.07 1.54
C ILE A 616 -16.21 -4.76 1.37
N GLY A 617 -17.02 -4.66 0.31
CA GLY A 617 -17.88 -3.50 0.08
C GLY A 617 -18.95 -3.31 1.15
N TRP A 618 -19.55 -4.40 1.65
CA TRP A 618 -20.49 -4.36 2.78
C TRP A 618 -19.82 -3.89 4.06
N TYR A 619 -18.63 -4.43 4.37
CA TYR A 619 -17.85 -3.99 5.52
C TYR A 619 -17.52 -2.50 5.43
N ALA A 620 -16.98 -2.05 4.29
CA ALA A 620 -16.64 -0.65 4.07
C ALA A 620 -17.86 0.28 4.14
N GLY A 621 -19.01 -0.14 3.61
CA GLY A 621 -20.26 0.61 3.70
C GLY A 621 -20.77 0.76 5.13
N ALA A 622 -20.73 -0.32 5.91
CA ALA A 622 -21.11 -0.29 7.33
C ALA A 622 -20.15 0.59 8.15
N MET A 623 -18.84 0.47 7.91
CA MET A 623 -17.83 1.30 8.57
C MET A 623 -17.95 2.79 8.21
N ALA A 624 -18.40 3.13 6.99
CA ALA A 624 -18.67 4.51 6.63
C ALA A 624 -19.82 5.11 7.45
N VAL A 625 -20.86 4.32 7.74
CA VAL A 625 -21.97 4.75 8.64
C VAL A 625 -21.46 4.96 10.06
N VAL A 626 -20.71 3.99 10.59
CA VAL A 626 -20.10 4.12 11.92
C VAL A 626 -19.20 5.35 12.00
N ALA A 627 -18.36 5.59 10.99
CA ALA A 627 -17.46 6.76 10.97
C ALA A 627 -18.22 8.09 10.97
N VAL A 628 -19.35 8.20 10.25
CA VAL A 628 -20.22 9.39 10.29
C VAL A 628 -20.78 9.59 11.69
N LEU A 629 -21.32 8.54 12.31
CA LEU A 629 -21.87 8.60 13.68
C LEU A 629 -20.79 8.98 14.70
N SER A 630 -19.60 8.39 14.60
CA SER A 630 -18.46 8.71 15.46
C SER A 630 -18.01 10.17 15.29
N CYS A 631 -17.98 10.73 14.07
CA CYS A 631 -17.66 12.15 13.88
C CYS A 631 -18.70 13.08 14.51
N VAL A 632 -19.99 12.76 14.41
CA VAL A 632 -21.06 13.53 15.09
C VAL A 632 -20.86 13.51 16.61
N ALA A 633 -20.59 12.32 17.17
CA ALA A 633 -20.37 12.15 18.59
C ALA A 633 -19.13 12.93 19.07
N VAL A 634 -18.02 12.83 18.34
CA VAL A 634 -16.76 13.52 18.66
C VAL A 634 -16.91 15.06 18.58
N LEU A 635 -17.68 15.58 17.61
CA LEU A 635 -17.95 17.03 17.51
C LEU A 635 -18.84 17.59 18.63
N SER A 636 -19.57 16.73 19.34
CA SER A 636 -20.40 17.15 20.48
C SER A 636 -19.59 17.52 21.73
N ALA A 637 -18.29 17.17 21.75
CA ALA A 637 -17.40 17.23 22.91
C ALA A 637 -17.90 16.40 24.13
N ALA A 638 -18.97 15.62 23.97
CA ALA A 638 -19.45 14.74 25.02
C ALA A 638 -18.61 13.45 25.06
N ARG A 639 -18.30 12.98 26.27
CA ARG A 639 -17.74 11.64 26.48
C ARG A 639 -18.88 10.59 26.41
N PRO A 640 -18.63 9.35 25.94
CA PRO A 640 -19.67 8.32 25.80
C PRO A 640 -20.51 8.12 27.07
N GLN A 641 -19.86 8.16 28.23
CA GLN A 641 -20.47 8.01 29.55
C GLN A 641 -21.45 9.13 29.96
N ASN A 642 -21.40 10.29 29.30
CA ASN A 642 -22.24 11.46 29.62
C ASN A 642 -23.47 11.61 28.71
N VAL A 643 -23.57 10.82 27.63
CA VAL A 643 -24.57 11.03 26.55
C VAL A 643 -25.86 10.23 26.75
N THR A 644 -25.86 9.16 27.54
CA THR A 644 -27.01 8.24 27.64
C THR A 644 -27.53 8.11 29.07
N THR A 645 -28.85 8.18 29.24
CA THR A 645 -29.57 7.90 30.49
C THR A 645 -30.31 6.55 30.38
N GLY A 646 -30.16 5.65 31.36
CA GLY A 646 -30.89 4.36 31.43
C GLY A 646 -30.07 3.10 31.12
N GLY A 647 -30.73 1.95 30.97
CA GLY A 647 -30.07 0.64 30.82
C GLY A 647 -29.20 0.48 29.55
N THR A 648 -29.48 1.24 28.49
CA THR A 648 -28.70 1.26 27.25
C THR A 648 -27.30 1.86 27.46
N THR A 649 -27.14 2.75 28.44
CA THR A 649 -25.85 3.32 28.86
C THR A 649 -24.89 2.25 29.34
N VAL A 650 -25.40 1.25 30.08
CA VAL A 650 -24.59 0.17 30.64
C VAL A 650 -23.97 -0.67 29.53
N VAL A 651 -24.75 -0.98 28.48
CA VAL A 651 -24.27 -1.76 27.33
C VAL A 651 -23.25 -0.97 26.51
N ILE A 652 -23.55 0.30 26.18
CA ILE A 652 -22.63 1.15 25.40
C ILE A 652 -21.32 1.35 26.16
N LYS A 653 -21.39 1.60 27.46
CA LYS A 653 -20.21 1.72 28.32
C LYS A 653 -19.42 0.41 28.34
N ALA A 654 -20.06 -0.74 28.57
CA ALA A 654 -19.36 -2.03 28.59
C ALA A 654 -18.67 -2.34 27.26
N VAL A 655 -19.33 -2.06 26.12
CA VAL A 655 -18.73 -2.24 24.80
C VAL A 655 -17.57 -1.28 24.57
N GLY A 656 -17.71 -0.03 25.01
CA GLY A 656 -16.63 0.97 25.00
C GLY A 656 -15.42 0.54 25.82
N ASP A 657 -15.64 0.11 27.07
CA ASP A 657 -14.60 -0.35 28.00
C ASP A 657 -13.83 -1.57 27.43
N VAL A 658 -14.54 -2.53 26.81
CA VAL A 658 -13.90 -3.65 26.10
C VAL A 658 -13.09 -3.14 24.90
N GLY A 659 -13.62 -2.18 24.14
CA GLY A 659 -12.91 -1.55 23.03
C GLY A 659 -11.62 -0.85 23.47
N ASP A 660 -11.68 -0.08 24.56
CA ASP A 660 -10.55 0.63 25.16
C ASP A 660 -9.48 -0.34 25.65
N ALA A 661 -9.88 -1.43 26.32
CA ALA A 661 -8.97 -2.49 26.74
C ALA A 661 -8.27 -3.15 25.54
N LEU A 662 -9.01 -3.48 24.49
CA LEU A 662 -8.46 -4.07 23.27
C LEU A 662 -7.51 -3.11 22.54
N LEU A 663 -7.83 -1.81 22.49
CA LEU A 663 -6.96 -0.78 21.91
C LEU A 663 -5.69 -0.60 22.75
N GLY A 664 -5.78 -0.55 24.08
CA GLY A 664 -4.62 -0.48 24.97
C GLY A 664 -3.70 -1.70 24.87
N LEU A 665 -4.24 -2.87 24.53
CA LEU A 665 -3.48 -4.09 24.24
C LEU A 665 -2.97 -4.16 22.79
N LEU A 666 -3.40 -3.27 21.90
CA LEU A 666 -3.05 -3.31 20.48
C LEU A 666 -1.53 -3.20 20.23
N PRO A 667 -0.75 -2.32 20.91
CA PRO A 667 0.70 -2.31 20.75
C PRO A 667 1.35 -3.66 21.10
N VAL A 668 0.86 -4.32 22.14
CA VAL A 668 1.34 -5.65 22.56
C VAL A 668 0.95 -6.71 21.53
N ALA A 669 -0.29 -6.67 21.02
CA ALA A 669 -0.76 -7.58 19.98
C ALA A 669 0.05 -7.44 18.68
N VAL A 670 0.35 -6.20 18.26
CA VAL A 670 1.21 -5.92 17.10
C VAL A 670 2.63 -6.47 17.33
N ALA A 671 3.21 -6.25 18.50
CA ALA A 671 4.52 -6.81 18.86
C ALA A 671 4.51 -8.35 18.87
N ALA A 672 3.45 -8.97 19.40
CA ALA A 672 3.26 -10.42 19.40
C ALA A 672 3.12 -10.99 17.99
N VAL A 673 2.37 -10.33 17.10
CA VAL A 673 2.28 -10.69 15.68
C VAL A 673 3.66 -10.58 15.02
N GLY A 674 4.42 -9.51 15.30
CA GLY A 674 5.79 -9.36 14.82
C GLY A 674 6.71 -10.51 15.26
N LEU A 675 6.63 -10.89 16.54
CA LEU A 675 7.36 -12.04 17.08
C LEU A 675 6.92 -13.37 16.44
N LEU A 676 5.62 -13.54 16.19
CA LEU A 676 5.07 -14.73 15.52
C LEU A 676 5.49 -14.81 14.06
N VAL A 677 5.55 -13.68 13.34
CA VAL A 677 6.11 -13.58 11.98
C VAL A 677 7.59 -13.98 11.98
N TYR A 678 8.35 -13.55 13.00
CA TYR A 678 9.74 -13.95 13.16
C TYR A 678 9.90 -15.45 13.43
N ARG A 679 9.06 -16.03 14.30
CA ARG A 679 9.18 -17.43 14.74
C ARG A 679 8.54 -18.45 13.78
N LYS A 680 7.44 -18.12 13.11
CA LYS A 680 6.60 -19.08 12.35
C LYS A 680 6.56 -18.76 10.86
N ASN A 681 7.15 -19.64 10.04
CA ASN A 681 7.16 -19.53 8.58
C ASN A 681 5.76 -19.39 7.96
N ALA A 682 4.76 -20.12 8.49
CA ALA A 682 3.39 -20.06 7.97
C ALA A 682 2.77 -18.67 8.15
N ILE A 683 2.93 -18.06 9.32
CA ILE A 683 2.43 -16.70 9.60
C ILE A 683 3.18 -15.68 8.75
N ARG A 684 4.51 -15.82 8.62
CA ARG A 684 5.32 -14.97 7.75
C ARG A 684 4.85 -15.00 6.30
N ARG A 685 4.53 -16.18 5.75
CA ARG A 685 4.00 -16.31 4.38
C ARG A 685 2.66 -15.58 4.24
N SER A 686 1.73 -15.79 5.18
CA SER A 686 0.42 -15.12 5.15
C SER A 686 0.51 -13.60 5.22
N VAL A 687 1.35 -13.07 6.13
CA VAL A 687 1.60 -11.61 6.23
C VAL A 687 2.35 -11.11 4.99
N GLY A 688 3.28 -11.90 4.45
CA GLY A 688 4.01 -11.61 3.22
C GLY A 688 3.10 -11.35 2.02
N VAL A 689 1.98 -12.07 1.89
CA VAL A 689 1.00 -11.84 0.80
C VAL A 689 0.45 -10.41 0.82
N VAL A 690 0.12 -9.88 2.00
CA VAL A 690 -0.39 -8.50 2.14
C VAL A 690 0.67 -7.51 1.65
N TRP A 691 1.94 -7.75 1.98
CA TRP A 691 3.05 -6.92 1.55
C TRP A 691 3.35 -7.04 0.06
N ASP A 692 3.30 -8.24 -0.51
CA ASP A 692 3.54 -8.49 -1.93
C ASP A 692 2.51 -7.76 -2.82
N VAL A 693 1.29 -7.55 -2.32
CA VAL A 693 0.27 -6.77 -3.02
C VAL A 693 0.43 -5.27 -2.72
N GLY A 694 0.62 -4.91 -1.44
CA GLY A 694 0.71 -3.51 -1.01
C GLY A 694 1.93 -2.76 -1.53
N THR A 695 3.07 -3.45 -1.64
CA THR A 695 4.37 -2.90 -2.07
C THR A 695 4.68 -3.13 -3.54
N PHE A 696 3.72 -3.63 -4.33
CA PHE A 696 3.87 -3.68 -5.79
C PHE A 696 3.92 -2.28 -6.41
N TRP A 697 3.17 -1.32 -5.86
CA TRP A 697 3.05 0.01 -6.46
C TRP A 697 4.15 0.97 -5.98
N PRO A 698 4.72 1.80 -6.87
CA PRO A 698 5.72 2.78 -6.51
C PRO A 698 5.16 3.81 -5.53
N ARG A 699 6.03 4.39 -4.70
CA ARG A 699 5.64 5.39 -3.70
C ARG A 699 5.33 6.72 -4.38
N ALA A 700 4.06 7.06 -4.45
CA ALA A 700 3.55 8.12 -5.32
C ALA A 700 2.62 9.12 -4.63
N ALA A 701 1.95 8.70 -3.56
CA ALA A 701 1.13 9.58 -2.72
C ALA A 701 1.66 9.69 -1.29
N HIS A 702 2.26 8.62 -0.75
CA HIS A 702 2.73 8.61 0.63
C HIS A 702 4.20 8.17 0.73
N PRO A 703 5.14 9.07 1.07
CA PRO A 703 6.57 8.77 1.06
C PRO A 703 7.00 7.80 2.17
N LEU A 704 6.28 7.77 3.29
CA LEU A 704 6.53 6.87 4.43
C LEU A 704 6.03 5.43 4.21
N ALA A 705 5.42 5.12 3.05
CA ALA A 705 5.08 3.74 2.72
C ALA A 705 6.37 2.91 2.57
N PRO A 706 6.31 1.58 2.83
CA PRO A 706 7.43 0.68 2.58
C PRO A 706 7.84 0.70 1.10
N PRO A 707 9.12 0.37 0.80
CA PRO A 707 9.65 0.46 -0.54
C PRO A 707 9.00 -0.54 -1.50
N SER A 708 8.95 -0.19 -2.79
CA SER A 708 8.34 -1.06 -3.79
C SER A 708 9.33 -2.09 -4.33
N TYR A 709 8.99 -3.39 -4.25
CA TYR A 709 9.84 -4.41 -4.85
C TYR A 709 9.81 -4.35 -6.39
N ALA A 710 8.76 -3.82 -6.99
CA ALA A 710 8.59 -3.75 -8.44
C ALA A 710 9.54 -2.73 -9.08
N GLU A 711 9.94 -1.69 -8.33
CA GLU A 711 10.99 -0.73 -8.74
C GLU A 711 12.37 -1.39 -8.91
N ARG A 712 12.52 -2.63 -8.44
CA ARG A 712 13.68 -3.48 -8.70
C ARG A 712 13.36 -4.64 -9.66
N ALA A 713 12.26 -5.34 -9.41
CA ALA A 713 11.93 -6.56 -10.15
C ALA A 713 11.64 -6.31 -11.63
N VAL A 714 10.93 -5.22 -11.97
CA VAL A 714 10.59 -4.91 -13.36
C VAL A 714 11.85 -4.51 -14.16
N PRO A 715 12.70 -3.58 -13.68
CA PRO A 715 13.99 -3.29 -14.32
C PRO A 715 14.90 -4.50 -14.53
N GLU A 716 15.06 -5.38 -13.53
CA GLU A 716 15.91 -6.55 -13.62
C GLU A 716 15.39 -7.56 -14.67
N LEU A 717 14.09 -7.82 -14.68
CA LEU A 717 13.45 -8.69 -15.68
C LEU A 717 13.54 -8.10 -17.09
N LEU A 718 13.31 -6.80 -17.24
CA LEU A 718 13.45 -6.09 -18.51
C LEU A 718 14.89 -6.21 -19.03
N THR A 719 15.88 -5.95 -18.18
CA THR A 719 17.30 -6.04 -18.51
C THR A 719 17.70 -7.46 -18.91
N ARG A 720 17.26 -8.47 -18.14
CA ARG A 720 17.57 -9.89 -18.43
C ARG A 720 16.95 -10.34 -19.75
N THR A 721 15.68 -10.05 -19.96
CA THR A 721 14.95 -10.49 -21.15
C THR A 721 15.45 -9.81 -22.42
N ALA A 722 15.58 -8.48 -22.42
CA ALA A 722 16.11 -7.73 -23.56
C ALA A 722 17.59 -8.06 -23.79
N GLY A 723 18.39 -8.14 -22.72
CA GLY A 723 19.82 -8.43 -22.80
C GLY A 723 20.12 -9.77 -23.44
N LEU A 724 19.45 -10.86 -23.03
CA LEU A 724 19.69 -12.20 -23.60
C LEU A 724 19.32 -12.33 -25.07
N ILE A 725 18.29 -11.59 -25.52
CA ILE A 725 17.88 -11.57 -26.92
C ILE A 725 18.82 -10.70 -27.77
N ALA A 726 19.38 -9.63 -27.17
CA ALA A 726 20.27 -8.67 -27.82
C ALA A 726 21.72 -9.15 -27.99
N LEU A 727 22.11 -10.27 -27.36
CA LEU A 727 23.44 -10.84 -27.51
C LEU A 727 23.75 -11.21 -28.98
N ALA A 728 25.04 -11.16 -29.34
CA ALA A 728 25.53 -11.53 -30.66
C ALA A 728 25.25 -13.01 -30.98
N GLU A 729 25.06 -13.34 -32.27
CA GLU A 729 24.66 -14.69 -32.72
C GLU A 729 25.55 -15.83 -32.20
N HIS A 730 26.84 -15.55 -32.02
CA HIS A 730 27.85 -16.51 -31.55
C HIS A 730 27.95 -16.61 -30.02
N ASP A 731 27.28 -15.74 -29.24
CA ASP A 731 27.31 -15.82 -27.78
C ASP A 731 26.48 -17.03 -27.30
N PRO A 732 27.07 -17.99 -26.57
CA PRO A 732 26.38 -19.21 -26.13
C PRO A 732 25.21 -18.96 -25.16
N ARG A 733 25.10 -17.74 -24.61
CA ARG A 733 24.00 -17.33 -23.72
C ARG A 733 22.82 -16.75 -24.50
N ARG A 734 22.99 -16.41 -25.77
CA ARG A 734 21.91 -15.86 -26.62
C ARG A 734 20.74 -16.82 -26.69
N VAL A 735 19.54 -16.25 -26.74
CA VAL A 735 18.28 -17.00 -26.93
C VAL A 735 17.52 -16.44 -28.13
N ASP A 736 16.89 -17.33 -28.89
CA ASP A 736 16.12 -16.96 -30.09
C ASP A 736 14.70 -16.49 -29.74
N GLY A 737 14.18 -16.95 -28.60
CA GLY A 737 12.89 -16.53 -28.08
C GLY A 737 12.74 -16.82 -26.59
N ILE A 738 11.82 -16.10 -25.96
CA ILE A 738 11.52 -16.23 -24.53
C ILE A 738 10.03 -16.53 -24.34
N ILE A 739 9.73 -17.61 -23.61
CA ILE A 739 8.43 -17.83 -23.00
C ILE A 739 8.47 -17.15 -21.62
N LEU A 740 7.79 -16.02 -21.48
CA LEU A 740 7.70 -15.31 -20.21
C LEU A 740 6.51 -15.87 -19.43
N SER A 741 6.78 -16.68 -18.42
CA SER A 741 5.79 -17.41 -17.62
C SER A 741 5.52 -16.68 -16.30
N GLY A 742 4.37 -16.01 -16.17
CA GLY A 742 3.94 -15.34 -14.95
C GLY A 742 2.92 -16.16 -14.16
N HIS A 743 3.19 -16.42 -12.89
CA HIS A 743 2.24 -17.03 -11.96
C HIS A 743 1.63 -15.97 -11.03
N SER A 744 0.30 -15.88 -10.92
CA SER A 744 -0.36 -15.02 -9.92
C SER A 744 0.15 -13.58 -9.97
N GLN A 745 0.77 -13.04 -8.92
CA GLN A 745 1.41 -11.72 -8.92
C GLN A 745 2.47 -11.56 -10.04
N GLY A 746 3.16 -12.64 -10.42
CA GLY A 746 4.07 -12.68 -11.56
C GLY A 746 3.40 -12.31 -12.89
N THR A 747 2.09 -12.54 -13.07
CA THR A 747 1.36 -12.08 -14.26
C THR A 747 1.32 -10.55 -14.36
N VAL A 748 1.20 -9.87 -13.22
CA VAL A 748 1.18 -8.41 -13.11
C VAL A 748 2.57 -7.84 -13.41
N ILE A 749 3.62 -8.46 -12.84
CA ILE A 749 5.02 -8.08 -13.08
C ILE A 749 5.37 -8.27 -14.56
N CYS A 750 5.09 -9.44 -15.14
CA CYS A 750 5.35 -9.72 -16.55
C CYS A 750 4.61 -8.77 -17.49
N THR A 751 3.37 -8.38 -17.15
CA THR A 751 2.62 -7.36 -17.90
C THR A 751 3.37 -6.02 -17.93
N ALA A 752 3.88 -5.56 -16.79
CA ALA A 752 4.68 -4.33 -16.71
C ALA A 752 5.97 -4.44 -17.54
N VAL A 753 6.67 -5.57 -17.48
CA VAL A 753 7.88 -5.82 -18.27
C VAL A 753 7.59 -5.75 -19.78
N ILE A 754 6.53 -6.42 -20.23
CA ILE A 754 6.15 -6.45 -21.66
C ILE A 754 5.83 -5.03 -22.16
N LEU A 755 5.03 -4.27 -21.40
CA LEU A 755 4.61 -2.92 -21.79
C LEU A 755 5.76 -1.90 -21.81
N GLN A 756 6.85 -2.12 -21.08
CA GLN A 756 8.04 -1.26 -21.10
C GLN A 756 9.11 -1.70 -22.10
N MET A 757 9.03 -2.91 -22.61
CA MET A 757 10.02 -3.43 -23.54
C MET A 757 9.94 -2.76 -24.92
N PRO A 758 11.04 -2.48 -25.65
CA PRO A 758 10.97 -2.03 -27.04
C PRO A 758 10.30 -3.04 -27.99
N ASN A 759 9.64 -2.55 -29.05
CA ASN A 759 8.84 -3.36 -29.98
C ASN A 759 9.65 -4.49 -30.63
N ARG A 760 10.90 -4.24 -31.04
CA ARG A 760 11.81 -5.24 -31.61
C ARG A 760 11.98 -6.48 -30.74
N TRP A 761 12.08 -6.30 -29.43
CA TRP A 761 12.33 -7.40 -28.49
C TRP A 761 11.04 -8.13 -28.11
N ARG A 762 9.91 -7.42 -28.01
CA ARG A 762 8.58 -8.02 -27.79
C ARG A 762 8.23 -9.08 -28.83
N ARG A 763 8.67 -8.90 -30.09
CA ARG A 763 8.49 -9.85 -31.20
C ARG A 763 9.20 -11.19 -31.02
N ARG A 764 9.95 -11.42 -29.95
CA ARG A 764 10.56 -12.71 -29.62
C ARG A 764 10.02 -13.29 -28.30
N ILE A 765 8.97 -12.68 -27.76
CA ILE A 765 8.34 -13.11 -26.51
C ILE A 765 7.02 -13.82 -26.80
N TRP A 766 6.74 -14.84 -26.01
CA TRP A 766 5.40 -15.41 -25.82
C TRP A 766 5.04 -15.34 -24.33
N PHE A 767 3.88 -14.79 -24.00
CA PHE A 767 3.47 -14.62 -22.61
C PHE A 767 2.60 -15.80 -22.15
N PHE A 768 3.02 -16.48 -21.09
CA PHE A 768 2.20 -17.47 -20.38
C PHE A 768 1.73 -16.86 -19.06
N SER A 769 0.41 -16.76 -18.88
CA SER A 769 -0.18 -16.34 -17.61
C SER A 769 -0.94 -17.49 -16.98
N TYR A 770 -0.76 -17.71 -15.67
CA TYR A 770 -1.48 -18.75 -14.94
C TYR A 770 -1.70 -18.33 -13.49
N GLY A 771 -2.77 -18.82 -12.87
CA GLY A 771 -3.28 -18.20 -11.63
C GLY A 771 -3.57 -16.70 -11.83
N CYS A 772 -3.96 -16.31 -13.06
CA CYS A 772 -3.95 -14.93 -13.52
C CYS A 772 -5.02 -14.06 -12.83
N GLN A 773 -4.60 -12.92 -12.26
CA GLN A 773 -5.46 -12.00 -11.50
C GLN A 773 -5.84 -10.73 -12.29
N LEU A 774 -5.41 -10.61 -13.54
CA LEU A 774 -5.52 -9.40 -14.36
C LEU A 774 -6.96 -8.96 -14.60
N THR A 775 -7.91 -9.89 -14.77
CA THR A 775 -9.31 -9.57 -15.07
C THR A 775 -10.12 -9.30 -13.81
N ARG A 776 -10.29 -10.31 -12.94
CA ARG A 776 -11.26 -10.29 -11.83
C ARG A 776 -10.84 -9.51 -10.59
N LEU A 777 -9.55 -9.27 -10.38
CA LEU A 777 -9.04 -8.55 -9.21
C LEU A 777 -8.38 -7.25 -9.66
N TYR A 778 -7.23 -7.35 -10.32
CA TYR A 778 -6.46 -6.18 -10.72
C TYR A 778 -7.22 -5.29 -11.70
N GLY A 779 -7.91 -5.86 -12.69
CA GLY A 779 -8.69 -5.08 -13.66
C GLY A 779 -9.89 -4.33 -13.07
N ARG A 780 -10.37 -4.76 -11.89
CA ARG A 780 -11.49 -4.10 -11.20
C ARG A 780 -11.04 -3.08 -10.18
N ILE A 781 -9.95 -3.36 -9.45
CA ILE A 781 -9.40 -2.48 -8.40
C ILE A 781 -8.48 -1.42 -9.01
N PHE A 782 -7.68 -1.78 -10.01
CA PHE A 782 -6.68 -0.96 -10.70
C PHE A 782 -6.98 -0.85 -12.20
N PRO A 783 -8.20 -0.40 -12.58
CA PRO A 783 -8.69 -0.45 -13.96
C PRO A 783 -7.88 0.42 -14.93
N ALA A 784 -7.22 1.47 -14.44
CA ALA A 784 -6.39 2.32 -15.29
C ALA A 784 -5.17 1.59 -15.89
N TYR A 785 -4.78 0.46 -15.30
CA TYR A 785 -3.65 -0.36 -15.73
C TYR A 785 -4.10 -1.67 -16.38
N PHE A 786 -5.11 -2.33 -15.80
CA PHE A 786 -5.51 -3.70 -16.16
C PHE A 786 -7.02 -3.82 -16.48
N GLY A 787 -7.73 -2.70 -16.63
CA GLY A 787 -9.15 -2.68 -16.95
C GLY A 787 -9.46 -3.36 -18.30
N SER A 788 -10.74 -3.63 -18.55
CA SER A 788 -11.18 -4.26 -19.80
C SER A 788 -10.81 -3.46 -21.06
N ASP A 789 -10.67 -2.14 -20.94
CA ASP A 789 -10.19 -1.23 -21.99
C ASP A 789 -8.66 -1.20 -22.12
N ARG A 790 -7.92 -1.77 -21.15
CA ARG A 790 -6.45 -1.74 -21.09
C ARG A 790 -5.79 -3.08 -21.42
N LEU A 791 -6.45 -4.20 -21.14
CA LEU A 791 -5.95 -5.53 -21.53
C LEU A 791 -5.74 -5.68 -23.04
N PRO A 792 -6.57 -5.09 -23.94
CA PRO A 792 -6.30 -5.10 -25.37
C PRO A 792 -4.97 -4.44 -25.75
N VAL A 793 -4.49 -3.44 -25.00
CA VAL A 793 -3.18 -2.81 -25.25
C VAL A 793 -2.04 -3.80 -25.01
N LEU A 794 -2.15 -4.64 -23.97
CA LEU A 794 -1.18 -5.72 -23.73
C LEU A 794 -1.22 -6.76 -24.86
N ALA A 795 -2.44 -7.15 -25.29
CA ALA A 795 -2.61 -8.08 -26.40
C ALA A 795 -1.99 -7.52 -27.69
N GLU A 796 -2.29 -6.26 -28.05
CA GLU A 796 -1.72 -5.56 -29.20
C GLU A 796 -0.19 -5.49 -29.14
N ALA A 797 0.39 -5.23 -27.97
CA ALA A 797 1.84 -5.22 -27.77
C ALA A 797 2.49 -6.59 -28.03
N LEU A 798 1.72 -7.69 -27.99
CA LEU A 798 2.15 -9.05 -28.28
C LEU A 798 1.67 -9.57 -29.64
N THR A 799 0.95 -8.75 -30.42
CA THR A 799 0.42 -9.14 -31.73
C THR A 799 1.52 -9.12 -32.80
N ARG A 800 1.54 -10.15 -33.65
CA ARG A 800 2.48 -10.24 -34.76
C ARG A 800 2.05 -9.36 -35.94
N PRO A 801 2.99 -8.88 -36.78
CA PRO A 801 2.66 -8.19 -38.03
C PRO A 801 1.74 -8.99 -38.97
N GLY A 802 1.84 -10.33 -38.95
CA GLY A 802 1.00 -11.25 -39.75
C GLY A 802 -0.27 -11.74 -39.04
N GLY A 803 -0.66 -11.14 -37.91
CA GLY A 803 -1.82 -11.56 -37.10
C GLY A 803 -1.51 -12.59 -36.01
N GLY A 804 -2.41 -12.69 -35.03
CA GLY A 804 -2.30 -13.56 -33.86
C GLY A 804 -1.50 -12.95 -32.69
N THR A 805 -2.08 -13.00 -31.50
CA THR A 805 -1.55 -12.47 -30.23
C THR A 805 -0.67 -13.51 -29.55
N ARG A 806 0.55 -13.22 -29.10
CA ARG A 806 1.40 -14.23 -28.43
C ARG A 806 1.18 -14.31 -26.93
N TRP A 807 -0.02 -14.70 -26.54
CA TRP A 807 -0.42 -14.82 -25.13
C TRP A 807 -1.28 -16.05 -24.91
N THR A 808 -0.86 -16.94 -24.01
CA THR A 808 -1.66 -18.08 -23.55
C THR A 808 -1.95 -17.94 -22.06
N ASN A 809 -3.21 -18.01 -21.66
CA ASN A 809 -3.64 -18.05 -20.27
C ASN A 809 -4.04 -19.46 -19.85
N PHE A 810 -3.68 -19.87 -18.63
CA PHE A 810 -4.10 -21.14 -18.03
C PHE A 810 -4.86 -20.90 -16.72
N TRP A 811 -5.98 -21.58 -16.53
CA TRP A 811 -6.84 -21.42 -15.35
C TRP A 811 -7.53 -22.74 -14.99
N ARG A 812 -8.09 -22.85 -13.78
CA ARG A 812 -8.88 -24.03 -13.34
C ARG A 812 -9.89 -23.64 -12.29
N ASP A 813 -10.97 -24.42 -12.17
CA ASP A 813 -12.11 -24.13 -11.28
C ASP A 813 -11.80 -24.29 -9.78
N THR A 814 -10.64 -24.85 -9.43
CA THR A 814 -10.17 -25.01 -8.04
C THR A 814 -9.26 -23.87 -7.58
N ASP A 815 -8.77 -23.02 -8.49
CA ASP A 815 -7.84 -21.93 -8.18
C ASP A 815 -8.60 -20.68 -7.70
N PRO A 816 -8.55 -20.27 -6.43
CA PRO A 816 -9.34 -19.14 -5.96
C PRO A 816 -8.99 -17.76 -6.52
N LEU A 817 -7.85 -17.60 -7.17
CA LEU A 817 -7.36 -16.34 -7.70
C LEU A 817 -7.29 -16.34 -9.24
N GLY A 818 -6.98 -17.50 -9.84
CA GLY A 818 -6.86 -17.66 -11.28
C GLY A 818 -8.19 -17.56 -12.02
N TRP A 819 -8.19 -16.84 -13.15
CA TRP A 819 -9.38 -16.66 -13.97
C TRP A 819 -9.09 -16.68 -15.48
N PRO A 820 -10.10 -17.03 -16.32
CA PRO A 820 -10.09 -16.78 -17.76
C PRO A 820 -9.65 -15.38 -18.15
N VAL A 821 -8.94 -15.29 -19.29
CA VAL A 821 -8.55 -14.02 -19.92
C VAL A 821 -8.82 -14.07 -21.41
N THR A 822 -9.81 -13.30 -21.87
CA THR A 822 -10.29 -13.30 -23.26
C THR A 822 -9.41 -12.51 -24.24
N ALA A 823 -8.42 -11.76 -23.74
CA ALA A 823 -7.54 -10.92 -24.57
C ALA A 823 -6.35 -11.68 -25.19
N GLY A 824 -6.06 -12.92 -24.74
CA GLY A 824 -4.96 -13.73 -25.26
C GLY A 824 -5.28 -14.47 -26.56
N GLU A 825 -4.28 -15.14 -27.16
CA GLU A 825 -4.46 -16.11 -28.26
C GLU A 825 -5.34 -17.27 -27.80
N ARG A 826 -5.05 -17.76 -26.61
CA ARG A 826 -5.62 -18.99 -26.06
C ARG A 826 -5.89 -18.80 -24.58
N ASP A 827 -7.05 -19.29 -24.16
CA ASP A 827 -7.43 -19.42 -22.75
C ASP A 827 -7.72 -20.91 -22.49
N ILE A 828 -6.79 -21.56 -21.79
CA ILE A 828 -6.76 -23.02 -21.61
C ILE A 828 -7.21 -23.36 -20.20
N ALA A 829 -8.35 -24.05 -20.10
CA ALA A 829 -8.77 -24.66 -18.85
C ALA A 829 -7.88 -25.88 -18.56
N VAL A 830 -7.30 -25.93 -17.36
CA VAL A 830 -6.51 -27.02 -16.82
C VAL A 830 -7.40 -27.88 -15.94
N THR A 831 -7.37 -29.18 -16.14
CA THR A 831 -8.15 -30.13 -15.34
C THR A 831 -7.56 -30.26 -13.93
N ASP A 832 -8.37 -30.11 -12.88
CA ASP A 832 -7.91 -30.27 -11.49
C ASP A 832 -9.04 -30.75 -10.55
N PRO A 833 -8.87 -31.89 -9.86
CA PRO A 833 -7.80 -32.88 -10.07
C PRO A 833 -7.95 -33.57 -11.44
N GLU A 834 -6.87 -34.19 -11.93
CA GLU A 834 -6.85 -34.91 -13.22
C GLU A 834 -7.90 -36.05 -13.26
N ALA A 835 -8.10 -36.72 -12.12
CA ALA A 835 -9.18 -37.69 -11.90
C ALA A 835 -9.61 -37.70 -10.42
N LEU A 836 -10.75 -38.32 -10.12
CA LEU A 836 -11.25 -38.49 -8.75
C LEU A 836 -10.65 -39.70 -8.02
N HIS A 837 -9.98 -40.59 -8.73
CA HIS A 837 -9.34 -41.78 -8.23
C HIS A 837 -8.00 -41.99 -8.95
N PRO A 838 -7.09 -42.80 -8.39
CA PRO A 838 -5.82 -43.13 -9.04
C PRO A 838 -6.06 -43.87 -10.36
N SER A 839 -5.22 -43.58 -11.36
CA SER A 839 -5.18 -44.27 -12.65
C SER A 839 -3.74 -44.65 -13.01
N ASP A 840 -3.55 -45.40 -14.09
CA ASP A 840 -2.22 -45.64 -14.68
C ASP A 840 -1.21 -46.34 -13.76
N GLY A 841 -1.71 -47.17 -12.82
CA GLY A 841 -0.88 -47.91 -11.88
C GLY A 841 -0.44 -47.11 -10.65
N GLU A 842 -0.88 -45.86 -10.52
CA GLU A 842 -0.68 -45.06 -9.31
C GLU A 842 -1.56 -45.54 -8.16
N VAL A 843 -1.04 -45.45 -6.94
CA VAL A 843 -1.76 -45.80 -5.71
C VAL A 843 -2.29 -44.54 -5.01
N ALA A 844 -1.65 -43.39 -5.24
CA ALA A 844 -2.02 -42.13 -4.62
C ALA A 844 -3.12 -41.41 -5.42
N ASP A 845 -4.07 -40.80 -4.71
CA ASP A 845 -5.08 -39.95 -5.34
C ASP A 845 -4.42 -38.78 -6.10
N PRO A 846 -4.86 -38.46 -7.33
CA PRO A 846 -4.36 -37.29 -8.05
C PRO A 846 -4.50 -36.02 -7.20
N PRO A 847 -3.44 -35.23 -7.00
CA PRO A 847 -3.45 -34.11 -6.07
C PRO A 847 -4.41 -33.00 -6.54
N ILE A 848 -5.12 -32.38 -5.60
CA ILE A 848 -5.87 -31.14 -5.87
C ILE A 848 -4.88 -29.98 -5.80
N ARG A 849 -4.53 -29.41 -6.95
CA ARG A 849 -3.41 -28.48 -7.07
C ARG A 849 -3.78 -27.01 -6.81
N SER A 850 -5.06 -26.63 -6.91
CA SER A 850 -5.61 -25.34 -6.47
C SER A 850 -4.91 -24.11 -7.06
N HIS A 851 -4.05 -23.39 -6.34
CA HIS A 851 -3.31 -22.22 -6.86
C HIS A 851 -1.83 -22.55 -7.19
N SER A 852 -1.46 -23.83 -7.33
CA SER A 852 -0.06 -24.26 -7.49
C SER A 852 0.10 -25.32 -8.58
N GLY A 853 1.32 -25.55 -9.07
CA GLY A 853 1.57 -26.66 -9.99
C GLY A 853 0.78 -26.63 -11.31
N TYR A 854 0.72 -25.45 -11.94
CA TYR A 854 0.28 -25.31 -13.33
C TYR A 854 1.32 -25.87 -14.32
N PRO A 855 2.64 -25.64 -14.15
CA PRO A 855 3.61 -26.11 -15.12
C PRO A 855 3.67 -27.62 -15.30
N GLU A 856 3.30 -28.42 -14.31
CA GLU A 856 3.31 -29.89 -14.40
C GLU A 856 1.99 -30.46 -14.95
N ALA A 857 1.01 -29.61 -15.31
CA ALA A 857 -0.20 -30.06 -15.99
C ALA A 857 0.09 -30.40 -17.47
N ALA A 858 -0.56 -31.45 -17.98
CA ALA A 858 -0.35 -31.93 -19.34
C ALA A 858 -0.73 -30.87 -20.40
N GLU A 859 -1.78 -30.09 -20.15
CA GLU A 859 -2.23 -28.98 -20.99
C GLU A 859 -1.15 -27.89 -21.12
N PHE A 860 -0.47 -27.56 -20.02
CA PHE A 860 0.62 -26.58 -20.00
C PHE A 860 1.82 -27.09 -20.79
N GLN A 861 2.21 -28.36 -20.58
CA GLN A 861 3.35 -28.98 -21.24
C GLN A 861 3.17 -29.08 -22.76
N ARG A 862 1.96 -29.46 -23.21
CA ARG A 862 1.61 -29.50 -24.63
C ARG A 862 1.72 -28.11 -25.27
N GLU A 863 1.17 -27.09 -24.62
CA GLU A 863 1.21 -25.74 -25.14
C GLU A 863 2.63 -25.15 -25.12
N ARG A 864 3.41 -25.40 -24.07
CA ARG A 864 4.81 -25.00 -23.99
C ARG A 864 5.62 -25.55 -25.16
N SER A 865 5.42 -26.82 -25.49
CA SER A 865 6.11 -27.49 -26.60
C SER A 865 5.72 -26.89 -27.95
N ARG A 866 4.43 -26.63 -28.18
CA ARG A 866 3.91 -25.93 -29.37
C ARG A 866 4.54 -24.55 -29.51
N VAL A 867 4.54 -23.76 -28.45
CA VAL A 867 5.04 -22.38 -28.45
C VAL A 867 6.55 -22.32 -28.65
N ALA A 868 7.31 -23.20 -28.01
CA ALA A 868 8.76 -23.30 -28.23
C ALA A 868 9.08 -23.58 -29.71
N TRP A 869 8.31 -24.45 -30.36
CA TRP A 869 8.44 -24.71 -31.80
C TRP A 869 8.10 -23.48 -32.65
N LEU A 870 7.04 -22.73 -32.31
CA LEU A 870 6.64 -21.50 -33.02
C LEU A 870 7.70 -20.41 -32.90
N LEU A 871 8.29 -20.21 -31.72
CA LEU A 871 9.34 -19.22 -31.49
C LEU A 871 10.62 -19.53 -32.29
N ARG A 872 10.98 -20.82 -32.44
CA ARG A 872 12.13 -21.21 -33.29
C ARG A 872 11.92 -20.92 -34.77
N ARG A 873 10.70 -21.10 -35.30
CA ARG A 873 10.39 -20.90 -36.72
C ARG A 873 10.22 -19.43 -37.13
N ALA A 874 9.83 -18.56 -36.19
CA ALA A 874 9.50 -17.18 -36.48
C ALA A 874 10.72 -16.24 -36.65
N VAL A 875 11.95 -16.73 -36.48
CA VAL A 875 13.18 -15.99 -36.78
C VAL A 875 13.65 -16.40 -38.18
N PRO A 876 13.46 -15.55 -39.21
CA PRO A 876 14.01 -15.86 -40.53
C PRO A 876 15.54 -15.86 -40.42
N SER A 877 16.20 -16.94 -40.81
CA SER A 877 17.66 -16.88 -40.99
C SER A 877 17.96 -15.86 -42.09
N PRO A 878 18.99 -15.01 -41.97
CA PRO A 878 19.46 -14.25 -43.11
C PRO A 878 19.80 -15.25 -44.22
N ARG A 879 19.05 -15.21 -45.34
CA ARG A 879 19.49 -15.90 -46.55
C ARG A 879 20.77 -15.18 -46.94
N ARG A 880 21.93 -15.82 -46.74
CA ARG A 880 23.14 -15.43 -47.47
C ARG A 880 22.77 -15.50 -48.95
N GLY A 881 22.71 -14.35 -49.60
CA GLY A 881 22.69 -14.31 -51.06
C GLY A 881 23.91 -15.09 -51.53
N LEU A 882 23.69 -16.11 -52.34
CA LEU A 882 24.72 -16.60 -53.24
C LEU A 882 24.82 -15.52 -54.33
N GLY A 883 25.79 -14.63 -54.16
CA GLY A 883 26.21 -13.62 -55.12
C GLY A 883 27.71 -13.51 -55.03
#